data_AF-A0A388NRT4-F1
#
_entry.id   AF-A0A388NRT4-F1
#
_cell.length_a   1.000
_cell.length_b   1.000
_cell.length_c   1.000
_cell.angle_alpha   90.00
_cell.angle_beta   90.00
_cell.angle_gamma   90.00
#
_symmetry.space_group_name_H-M   'P 1'
#
loop_
_entity.id
_entity.type
_entity.pdbx_description
1 polymer ?
#
loop_
_entity_poly.entity_id
_entity_poly.type
_entity_poly.pdbx_seq_one_letter_code
_entity_poly.pdbx_strand_id
1 'polypeptide(L)'
;MADTLVALDLETTGLDPTRDAIIQIGAVKFRGERLEAEYETLVNPGVPIPAFISELTGITDAMVVRAPALAAALPELLRFVGNAPVIGHNLKFDLGFLQKHGALRNNVSIDTYDLASALLPGASRYALGALAAELGVPLRDAHRALNDARATQAVYMLLAQRAEELSLDTLSELVRLAADVEWGADYTFQEALRRRTEQGAAPKRRRPGAPERGLFAGSGGAAGPALQPADEPEPLDEAPLVEMFKPGGALAGQFSSYESRPQQLKMMRAVARALSGQRHLLVEAGTGTGKSLAYLVPAICWAAQSDWRVVISTNTINLQDQLMRKDLPALQQALPQDFRAAVLKGRGNYVCPRLFDAMRRRPVRTLDEMRVLAKLLVWLPQSETGDRSELTLTGPGELEVWLRLSAEDEGCTTERCATLQGGSCPFYRAKRAAESAHVLVVNHALLLADAASESRVLPEYQYLIVDEAHHLEAATTDGLSFVARQPELEFRLRALAGPQSGLLAQVITRVGSQLAVGQQAGLRHQTEGVAAAQQAVLVHVANFFQQAGRFALAAGDGEVGAYSRKVRLRDEARESGEWAEVLLAWDNLKNGLQPVVQGLQRLARAVIEVQDDGAAELDDLLTALAGVVRWLGNFSEQVQGIVEQPDSARICWVELGPNARSPSLHSAPLAVGPLLEKHLWFAKRSVVLTSATLATDEGFAYIKKRLHAYDADELIVGSPFNYRENTLICVAEDMPEPAQGALFQRKLEQGLAALCLATKGRALVLFTSHAQLRQTASYLRGPLERAGIRVFDQIASSTSRHQLLQSFRAAEHAVLLGARSFWEGVDVVGEALSVLVITKLPFDVPSDPIIEARGATFEDTFGEYTVPEAALRLRQGFGRLIRSKSDRGVVVIFDRRVRSKAYGVHFLDALPQCEVRDTPLALLPETAALWLADNN
;
A
#
# COMPACT_ATOMS: atom_id res chain seq x y z
N MET A 1 9.93 -38.31 -1.95
CA MET A 1 10.56 -37.94 -3.25
C MET A 1 11.56 -39.00 -3.67
N ALA A 2 11.45 -39.54 -4.90
CA ALA A 2 12.36 -40.58 -5.42
C ALA A 2 13.50 -40.03 -6.29
N ASP A 3 13.32 -38.83 -6.86
CA ASP A 3 14.29 -38.18 -7.73
C ASP A 3 15.40 -37.50 -6.93
N THR A 4 16.61 -37.50 -7.50
CA THR A 4 17.74 -36.74 -6.99
C THR A 4 17.63 -35.29 -7.45
N LEU A 5 17.70 -34.36 -6.52
CA LEU A 5 17.53 -32.92 -6.73
C LEU A 5 18.79 -32.19 -6.30
N VAL A 6 19.02 -31.00 -6.85
CA VAL A 6 20.16 -30.14 -6.47
C VAL A 6 19.68 -28.75 -6.14
N ALA A 7 19.78 -28.33 -4.87
CA ALA A 7 19.62 -26.93 -4.49
C ALA A 7 20.91 -26.17 -4.82
N LEU A 8 20.78 -24.98 -5.41
CA LEU A 8 21.88 -24.17 -5.92
C LEU A 8 21.64 -22.71 -5.52
N ASP A 9 22.72 -22.04 -5.12
CA ASP A 9 22.73 -20.61 -4.81
C ASP A 9 24.11 -20.02 -5.20
N LEU A 10 24.12 -18.74 -5.58
CA LEU A 10 25.31 -18.00 -5.98
C LEU A 10 25.44 -16.69 -5.21
N GLU A 11 26.68 -16.38 -4.81
CA GLU A 11 27.05 -15.01 -4.45
C GLU A 11 27.74 -14.33 -5.62
N THR A 12 27.45 -13.04 -5.83
CA THR A 12 27.93 -12.27 -6.98
C THR A 12 28.41 -10.88 -6.59
N THR A 13 29.17 -10.22 -7.46
CA THR A 13 29.60 -8.82 -7.26
C THR A 13 28.48 -7.79 -7.43
N GLY A 14 27.28 -8.22 -7.83
CA GLY A 14 26.13 -7.36 -8.11
C GLY A 14 24.99 -8.13 -8.80
N LEU A 15 23.94 -7.42 -9.21
CA LEU A 15 22.68 -8.03 -9.64
C LEU A 15 22.56 -8.31 -11.15
N ASP A 16 23.49 -7.80 -11.97
CA ASP A 16 23.38 -7.82 -13.42
C ASP A 16 24.31 -8.87 -14.04
N PRO A 17 23.78 -9.99 -14.58
CA PRO A 17 24.59 -11.04 -15.20
C PRO A 17 25.48 -10.55 -16.35
N THR A 18 25.17 -9.40 -16.95
CA THR A 18 25.97 -8.82 -18.04
C THR A 18 27.21 -8.10 -17.54
N ARG A 19 27.13 -7.42 -16.39
CA ARG A 19 28.16 -6.51 -15.83
C ARG A 19 28.87 -7.08 -14.61
N ASP A 20 28.20 -7.91 -13.84
CA ASP A 20 28.68 -8.48 -12.58
C ASP A 20 29.21 -9.91 -12.77
N ALA A 21 29.93 -10.40 -11.77
CA ALA A 21 30.60 -11.71 -11.78
C ALA A 21 30.25 -12.55 -10.55
N ILE A 22 30.34 -13.87 -10.68
CA ILE A 22 30.15 -14.83 -9.57
C ILE A 22 31.39 -14.81 -8.66
N ILE A 23 31.17 -14.80 -7.35
CA ILE A 23 32.23 -14.86 -6.31
C ILE A 23 32.16 -16.13 -5.46
N GLN A 24 31.01 -16.81 -5.39
CA GLN A 24 30.85 -18.10 -4.73
C GLN A 24 29.77 -18.93 -5.40
N ILE A 25 29.94 -20.25 -5.38
CA ILE A 25 28.94 -21.23 -5.80
C ILE A 25 28.70 -22.18 -4.64
N GLY A 26 27.45 -22.39 -4.25
CA GLY A 26 27.02 -23.37 -3.27
C GLY A 26 25.95 -24.28 -3.85
N ALA A 27 26.12 -25.60 -3.70
CA ALA A 27 25.14 -26.57 -4.17
C ALA A 27 25.01 -27.77 -3.23
N VAL A 28 23.78 -28.24 -3.06
CA VAL A 28 23.40 -29.33 -2.17
C VAL A 28 22.62 -30.36 -2.97
N LYS A 29 23.16 -31.58 -3.07
CA LYS A 29 22.53 -32.70 -3.78
C LYS A 29 21.85 -33.63 -2.78
N PHE A 30 20.57 -33.92 -3.00
CA PHE A 30 19.76 -34.66 -2.04
C PHE A 30 18.68 -35.50 -2.69
N ARG A 31 18.15 -36.45 -1.92
CA ARG A 31 17.02 -37.31 -2.31
C ARG A 31 16.07 -37.45 -1.12
N GLY A 32 14.90 -36.83 -1.20
CA GLY A 32 14.03 -36.68 -0.03
C GLY A 32 14.76 -35.94 1.09
N GLU A 33 14.71 -36.44 2.32
CA GLU A 33 15.43 -35.84 3.45
C GLU A 33 16.93 -36.21 3.47
N ARG A 34 17.38 -37.14 2.64
CA ARG A 34 18.76 -37.62 2.64
C ARG A 34 19.66 -36.69 1.83
N LEU A 35 20.63 -36.07 2.50
CA LEU A 35 21.76 -35.40 1.86
C LEU A 35 22.66 -36.43 1.17
N GLU A 36 22.94 -36.25 -0.12
CA GLU A 36 23.83 -37.13 -0.90
C GLU A 36 25.23 -36.54 -1.04
N ALA A 37 25.34 -35.24 -1.34
CA ALA A 37 26.62 -34.54 -1.49
C ALA A 37 26.45 -33.02 -1.39
N GLU A 38 27.54 -32.32 -1.13
CA GLU A 38 27.62 -30.85 -1.13
C GLU A 38 28.78 -30.40 -1.99
N TYR A 39 28.64 -29.22 -2.59
CA TYR A 39 29.65 -28.58 -3.40
C TYR A 39 29.71 -27.10 -3.03
N GLU A 40 30.90 -26.60 -2.71
CA GLU A 40 31.14 -25.20 -2.42
C GLU A 40 32.47 -24.80 -3.05
N THR A 41 32.49 -23.67 -3.74
CA THR A 41 33.74 -23.06 -4.20
C THR A 41 33.62 -21.54 -4.19
N LEU A 42 34.70 -20.88 -3.77
CA LEU A 42 34.91 -19.47 -4.11
C LEU A 42 35.31 -19.39 -5.59
N VAL A 43 35.01 -18.25 -6.20
CA VAL A 43 35.33 -17.97 -7.61
C VAL A 43 36.07 -16.65 -7.66
N ASN A 44 37.18 -16.59 -8.40
CA ASN A 44 37.85 -15.33 -8.68
C ASN A 44 37.05 -14.57 -9.76
N PRO A 45 36.42 -13.43 -9.43
CA PRO A 45 35.59 -12.67 -10.37
C PRO A 45 36.41 -11.90 -11.41
N GLY A 46 37.74 -11.76 -11.23
CA GLY A 46 38.60 -10.96 -12.09
C GLY A 46 38.39 -9.44 -11.99
N VAL A 47 37.49 -9.00 -11.11
CA VAL A 47 37.16 -7.60 -10.82
C VAL A 47 37.08 -7.40 -9.29
N PRO A 48 37.35 -6.18 -8.77
CA PRO A 48 37.20 -5.92 -7.34
C PRO A 48 35.78 -6.15 -6.84
N ILE A 49 35.62 -6.80 -5.69
CA ILE A 49 34.32 -7.00 -5.05
C ILE A 49 33.87 -5.67 -4.40
N PRO A 50 32.67 -5.15 -4.72
CA PRO A 50 32.15 -3.96 -4.06
C PRO A 50 32.04 -4.16 -2.53
N ALA A 51 32.41 -3.15 -1.75
CA ALA A 51 32.43 -3.24 -0.28
C ALA A 51 31.10 -3.71 0.33
N PHE A 52 29.97 -3.23 -0.20
CA PHE A 52 28.64 -3.65 0.28
C PHE A 52 28.36 -5.15 0.07
N ILE A 53 28.92 -5.76 -0.99
CA ILE A 53 28.81 -7.21 -1.23
C ILE A 53 29.71 -7.96 -0.24
N SER A 54 30.92 -7.46 0.01
CA SER A 54 31.81 -8.07 1.00
C SER A 54 31.23 -8.05 2.41
N GLU A 55 30.50 -6.99 2.76
CA GLU A 55 29.78 -6.90 4.03
C GLU A 55 28.54 -7.81 4.08
N LEU A 56 27.81 -7.89 2.96
CA LEU A 56 26.63 -8.76 2.87
C LEU A 56 27.01 -10.23 3.01
N THR A 57 28.03 -10.68 2.28
CA THR A 57 28.41 -12.09 2.11
C THR A 57 29.55 -12.55 3.01
N GLY A 58 30.29 -11.60 3.58
CA GLY A 58 31.57 -11.85 4.25
C GLY A 58 32.70 -12.27 3.31
N ILE A 59 32.53 -12.19 1.98
CA ILE A 59 33.55 -12.57 0.98
C ILE A 59 34.36 -11.35 0.56
N THR A 60 35.67 -11.41 0.77
CA THR A 60 36.61 -10.31 0.45
C THR A 60 37.47 -10.63 -0.76
N ASP A 61 38.03 -9.59 -1.40
CA ASP A 61 38.99 -9.75 -2.51
C ASP A 61 40.16 -10.69 -2.14
N ALA A 62 40.63 -10.62 -0.89
CA ALA A 62 41.70 -11.47 -0.39
C ALA A 62 41.33 -12.97 -0.36
N MET A 63 40.05 -13.30 -0.19
CA MET A 63 39.55 -14.68 -0.20
C MET A 63 39.47 -15.24 -1.62
N VAL A 64 39.10 -14.41 -2.60
CA VAL A 64 38.87 -14.86 -3.98
C VAL A 64 40.08 -14.75 -4.90
N VAL A 65 41.11 -13.98 -4.53
CA VAL A 65 42.29 -13.74 -5.41
C VAL A 65 43.02 -15.03 -5.82
N ARG A 66 43.02 -16.05 -4.95
CA ARG A 66 43.60 -17.38 -5.21
C ARG A 66 42.57 -18.45 -5.58
N ALA A 67 41.29 -18.10 -5.62
CA ALA A 67 40.23 -19.00 -6.00
C ALA A 67 40.28 -19.32 -7.50
N PRO A 68 39.72 -20.46 -7.97
CA PRO A 68 39.63 -20.76 -9.38
C PRO A 68 38.83 -19.70 -10.13
N ALA A 69 39.20 -19.42 -11.39
CA ALA A 69 38.35 -18.66 -12.28
C ALA A 69 37.08 -19.46 -12.61
N LEU A 70 35.99 -18.76 -12.95
CA LEU A 70 34.70 -19.41 -13.25
C LEU A 70 34.81 -20.51 -14.32
N ALA A 71 35.64 -20.32 -15.35
CA ALA A 71 35.87 -21.30 -16.40
C ALA A 71 36.44 -22.65 -15.89
N ALA A 72 37.17 -22.64 -14.77
CA ALA A 72 37.70 -23.84 -14.13
C ALA A 72 36.69 -24.46 -13.15
N ALA A 73 35.83 -23.65 -12.51
CA ALA A 73 34.81 -24.13 -11.57
C ALA A 73 33.57 -24.74 -12.28
N LEU A 74 33.23 -24.27 -13.48
CA LEU A 74 32.03 -24.71 -14.21
C LEU A 74 31.99 -26.21 -14.54
N PRO A 75 33.07 -26.85 -15.06
CA PRO A 75 33.05 -28.29 -15.34
C PRO A 75 32.76 -29.15 -14.10
N GLU A 76 33.27 -28.76 -12.93
CA GLU A 76 33.03 -29.48 -11.68
C GLU A 76 31.58 -29.33 -11.22
N LEU A 77 31.03 -28.11 -11.28
CA LEU A 77 29.61 -27.87 -11.00
C LEU A 77 28.70 -28.68 -11.94
N LEU A 78 28.97 -28.68 -13.24
CA LEU A 78 28.18 -29.42 -14.23
C LEU A 78 28.21 -30.94 -13.97
N ARG A 79 29.37 -31.48 -13.57
CA ARG A 79 29.50 -32.88 -13.16
C ARG A 79 28.75 -33.18 -11.87
N PHE A 80 28.74 -32.26 -10.91
CA PHE A 80 28.01 -32.39 -9.65
C PHE A 80 26.49 -32.42 -9.88
N VAL A 81 25.98 -31.47 -10.66
CA VAL A 81 24.55 -31.33 -10.98
C VAL A 81 24.07 -32.46 -11.90
N GLY A 82 24.79 -32.71 -12.99
CA GLY A 82 24.37 -33.64 -14.05
C GLY A 82 23.03 -33.22 -14.66
N ASN A 83 22.13 -34.18 -14.83
CA ASN A 83 20.78 -33.95 -15.38
C ASN A 83 19.71 -33.78 -14.29
N ALA A 84 20.11 -33.64 -13.02
CA ALA A 84 19.15 -33.46 -11.92
C ALA A 84 18.39 -32.14 -12.08
N PRO A 85 17.11 -32.07 -11.67
CA PRO A 85 16.42 -30.79 -11.51
C PRO A 85 17.16 -29.89 -10.51
N VAL A 86 17.21 -28.61 -10.82
CA VAL A 86 17.91 -27.59 -10.05
C VAL A 86 16.87 -26.75 -9.32
N ILE A 87 17.05 -26.62 -8.01
CA ILE A 87 16.22 -25.83 -7.12
C ILE A 87 16.99 -24.58 -6.71
N GLY A 88 16.34 -23.44 -6.70
CA GLY A 88 16.89 -22.21 -6.12
C GLY A 88 15.81 -21.38 -5.46
N HIS A 89 16.22 -20.24 -4.94
CA HIS A 89 15.32 -19.22 -4.44
C HIS A 89 15.46 -17.97 -5.30
N ASN A 90 14.43 -17.63 -6.08
CA ASN A 90 14.55 -16.68 -7.19
C ASN A 90 15.58 -17.15 -8.24
N LEU A 91 15.53 -18.44 -8.59
CA LEU A 91 16.53 -19.20 -9.36
C LEU A 91 16.85 -18.60 -10.74
N LYS A 92 15.93 -17.80 -11.31
CA LYS A 92 16.17 -17.06 -12.56
C LYS A 92 17.40 -16.16 -12.46
N PHE A 93 17.69 -15.62 -11.28
CA PHE A 93 18.89 -14.86 -11.00
C PHE A 93 20.15 -15.70 -11.22
N ASP A 94 20.27 -16.81 -10.49
CA ASP A 94 21.45 -17.69 -10.52
C ASP A 94 21.67 -18.30 -11.92
N LEU A 95 20.60 -18.79 -12.53
CA LEU A 95 20.65 -19.34 -13.88
C LEU A 95 21.03 -18.28 -14.91
N GLY A 96 20.65 -17.01 -14.71
CA GLY A 96 21.07 -15.91 -15.59
C GLY A 96 22.58 -15.76 -15.67
N PHE A 97 23.29 -15.88 -14.54
CA PHE A 97 24.75 -15.86 -14.49
C PHE A 97 25.35 -17.11 -15.15
N LEU A 98 24.83 -18.30 -14.87
CA LEU A 98 25.39 -19.56 -15.38
C LEU A 98 25.12 -19.79 -16.87
N GLN A 99 23.92 -19.46 -17.36
CA GLN A 99 23.51 -19.68 -18.75
C GLN A 99 24.28 -18.80 -19.74
N LYS A 100 24.75 -17.62 -19.32
CA LYS A 100 25.68 -16.76 -20.08
C LYS A 100 26.96 -17.52 -20.45
N HIS A 101 27.40 -18.42 -19.59
CA HIS A 101 28.58 -19.27 -19.79
C HIS A 101 28.22 -20.67 -20.35
N GLY A 102 26.98 -20.87 -20.80
CA GLY A 102 26.56 -22.14 -21.40
C GLY A 102 26.18 -23.24 -20.41
N ALA A 103 26.15 -22.95 -19.10
CA ALA A 103 25.86 -23.94 -18.06
C ALA A 103 24.36 -24.03 -17.73
N LEU A 104 23.91 -25.22 -17.30
CA LEU A 104 22.56 -25.51 -16.77
C LEU A 104 21.38 -25.03 -17.64
N ARG A 105 21.52 -25.07 -18.98
CA ARG A 105 20.47 -24.62 -19.92
C ARG A 105 19.29 -25.58 -20.06
N ASN A 106 19.52 -26.87 -19.80
CA ASN A 106 18.56 -27.94 -20.08
C ASN A 106 18.01 -28.62 -18.82
N ASN A 107 18.49 -28.21 -17.63
CA ASN A 107 18.01 -28.75 -16.37
C ASN A 107 16.61 -28.19 -16.09
N VAL A 108 15.73 -29.04 -15.54
CA VAL A 108 14.45 -28.57 -15.02
C VAL A 108 14.72 -27.59 -13.87
N SER A 109 14.14 -26.40 -13.96
CA SER A 109 14.26 -25.37 -12.94
C SER A 109 13.09 -25.44 -11.97
N ILE A 110 13.40 -25.31 -10.68
CA ILE A 110 12.42 -25.29 -9.60
C ILE A 110 12.72 -24.06 -8.74
N ASP A 111 11.73 -23.19 -8.57
CA ASP A 111 11.89 -21.97 -7.80
C ASP A 111 11.06 -22.03 -6.52
N THR A 112 11.75 -22.05 -5.38
CA THR A 112 11.12 -22.03 -4.05
C THR A 112 10.36 -20.73 -3.79
N TYR A 113 10.73 -19.62 -4.45
CA TYR A 113 9.97 -18.38 -4.40
C TYR A 113 8.58 -18.57 -4.98
N ASP A 114 8.47 -19.16 -6.19
CA ASP A 114 7.19 -19.41 -6.84
C ASP A 114 6.34 -20.44 -6.08
N LEU A 115 6.99 -21.46 -5.52
CA LEU A 115 6.31 -22.45 -4.66
C LEU A 115 5.76 -21.81 -3.38
N ALA A 116 6.58 -21.03 -2.67
CA ALA A 116 6.15 -20.33 -1.47
C ALA A 116 5.04 -19.32 -1.78
N SER A 117 5.18 -18.60 -2.90
CA SER A 117 4.18 -17.65 -3.40
C SER A 117 2.81 -18.30 -3.58
N ALA A 118 2.75 -19.54 -4.07
CA ALA A 118 1.50 -20.28 -4.21
C ALA A 118 1.01 -20.91 -2.90
N LEU A 119 1.90 -21.55 -2.13
CA LEU A 119 1.54 -22.41 -1.00
C LEU A 119 1.42 -21.68 0.34
N LEU A 120 2.05 -20.51 0.45
CA LEU A 120 2.02 -19.64 1.62
C LEU A 120 1.53 -18.24 1.22
N PRO A 121 0.35 -18.12 0.61
CA PRO A 121 -0.11 -16.89 -0.05
C PRO A 121 -0.23 -15.67 0.90
N GLY A 122 -0.37 -15.91 2.20
CA GLY A 122 -0.41 -14.89 3.25
C GLY A 122 0.90 -14.71 4.02
N ALA A 123 2.00 -15.36 3.62
CA ALA A 123 3.31 -15.13 4.19
C ALA A 123 3.66 -13.64 4.07
N SER A 124 4.23 -13.06 5.13
CA SER A 124 4.49 -11.62 5.16
C SER A 124 5.38 -11.14 4.01
N ARG A 125 6.23 -12.03 3.49
CA ARG A 125 7.18 -11.81 2.39
C ARG A 125 7.83 -13.14 1.99
N TYR A 126 8.23 -13.24 0.73
CA TYR A 126 8.80 -14.47 0.16
C TYR A 126 10.33 -14.47 0.07
N ALA A 127 11.05 -13.61 0.80
CA ALA A 127 12.50 -13.69 0.85
C ALA A 127 12.94 -14.93 1.66
N LEU A 128 14.01 -15.62 1.24
CA LEU A 128 14.47 -16.88 1.83
C LEU A 128 14.57 -16.82 3.36
N GLY A 129 15.21 -15.79 3.91
CA GLY A 129 15.36 -15.65 5.37
C GLY A 129 14.03 -15.46 6.11
N ALA A 130 13.06 -14.76 5.51
CA ALA A 130 11.73 -14.59 6.11
C ALA A 130 10.93 -15.90 6.08
N LEU A 131 10.98 -16.61 4.96
CA LEU A 131 10.35 -17.93 4.83
C LEU A 131 11.00 -18.95 5.75
N ALA A 132 12.34 -18.95 5.87
CA ALA A 132 13.05 -19.84 6.77
C ALA A 132 12.62 -19.60 8.22
N ALA A 133 12.52 -18.34 8.66
CA ALA A 133 12.02 -18.00 9.99
C ALA A 133 10.56 -18.44 10.21
N GLU A 134 9.67 -18.18 9.24
CA GLU A 134 8.25 -18.57 9.31
C GLU A 134 8.07 -20.10 9.35
N LEU A 135 8.95 -20.83 8.68
CA LEU A 135 8.94 -22.29 8.58
C LEU A 135 9.77 -22.99 9.66
N GLY A 136 10.43 -22.25 10.54
CA GLY A 136 11.31 -22.82 11.57
C GLY A 136 12.59 -23.44 11.03
N VAL A 137 13.02 -23.06 9.83
CA VAL A 137 14.28 -23.51 9.21
C VAL A 137 15.43 -22.64 9.74
N PRO A 138 16.47 -23.23 10.34
CA PRO A 138 17.62 -22.47 10.82
C PRO A 138 18.46 -21.95 9.65
N LEU A 139 18.61 -20.63 9.58
CA LEU A 139 19.52 -19.97 8.64
C LEU A 139 20.64 -19.28 9.42
N ARG A 140 21.84 -19.87 9.40
CA ARG A 140 23.06 -19.31 10.00
C ARG A 140 23.95 -18.77 8.90
N ASP A 141 24.56 -17.61 9.14
CA ASP A 141 25.42 -16.91 8.17
C ASP A 141 24.73 -16.81 6.79
N ALA A 142 23.57 -16.14 6.76
CA ALA A 142 22.86 -15.81 5.52
C ALA A 142 23.79 -15.05 4.56
N HIS A 143 23.56 -15.19 3.25
CA HIS A 143 24.44 -14.67 2.20
C HIS A 143 25.77 -15.43 2.09
N ARG A 144 25.68 -16.74 2.31
CA ARG A 144 26.73 -17.71 2.01
C ARG A 144 26.11 -18.78 1.16
N ALA A 145 26.61 -18.93 -0.07
CA ALA A 145 25.96 -19.73 -1.08
C ALA A 145 25.60 -21.16 -0.61
N LEU A 146 26.51 -21.85 0.10
CA LEU A 146 26.21 -23.21 0.59
C LEU A 146 25.13 -23.22 1.68
N ASN A 147 25.13 -22.24 2.59
CA ASN A 147 24.14 -22.16 3.66
C ASN A 147 22.75 -21.80 3.11
N ASP A 148 22.70 -20.89 2.14
CA ASP A 148 21.46 -20.52 1.46
C ASP A 148 20.94 -21.66 0.58
N ALA A 149 21.81 -22.44 -0.07
CA ALA A 149 21.42 -23.67 -0.76
C ALA A 149 20.84 -24.73 0.21
N ARG A 150 21.43 -24.91 1.41
CA ARG A 150 20.87 -25.79 2.46
C ARG A 150 19.52 -25.30 2.97
N ALA A 151 19.38 -24.01 3.23
CA ALA A 151 18.11 -23.43 3.65
C ALA A 151 17.05 -23.57 2.55
N THR A 152 17.43 -23.35 1.28
CA THR A 152 16.57 -23.56 0.11
C THR A 152 16.09 -25.00 0.00
N GLN A 153 16.98 -25.98 0.22
CA GLN A 153 16.60 -27.40 0.30
C GLN A 153 15.54 -27.62 1.40
N ALA A 154 15.80 -27.16 2.62
CA ALA A 154 14.89 -27.36 3.75
C ALA A 154 13.52 -26.70 3.52
N VAL A 155 13.51 -25.47 3.01
CA VAL A 155 12.29 -24.74 2.63
C VAL A 155 11.54 -25.51 1.53
N TYR A 156 12.24 -25.97 0.48
CA TYR A 156 11.66 -26.78 -0.59
C TYR A 156 10.97 -28.04 -0.06
N MET A 157 11.62 -28.78 0.84
CA MET A 157 11.06 -30.02 1.41
C MET A 157 9.73 -29.76 2.12
N LEU A 158 9.65 -28.69 2.94
CA LEU A 158 8.42 -28.30 3.65
C LEU A 158 7.33 -27.83 2.68
N LEU A 159 7.70 -27.08 1.64
CA LEU A 159 6.74 -26.64 0.61
C LEU A 159 6.22 -27.82 -0.22
N ALA A 160 7.10 -28.73 -0.63
CA ALA A 160 6.71 -29.92 -1.38
C ALA A 160 5.77 -30.82 -0.57
N GLN A 161 5.98 -30.95 0.75
CA GLN A 161 5.05 -31.64 1.63
C GLN A 161 3.68 -30.94 1.65
N ARG A 162 3.63 -29.61 1.79
CA ARG A 162 2.37 -28.86 1.72
C ARG A 162 1.67 -28.99 0.37
N ALA A 163 2.42 -29.07 -0.74
CA ALA A 163 1.84 -29.32 -2.05
C ALA A 163 1.12 -30.69 -2.08
N GLU A 164 1.68 -31.73 -1.45
CA GLU A 164 1.04 -33.05 -1.35
C GLU A 164 -0.24 -33.02 -0.49
N GLU A 165 -0.37 -32.07 0.46
CA GLU A 165 -1.56 -31.89 1.30
C GLU A 165 -2.75 -31.23 0.58
N LEU A 166 -2.50 -30.52 -0.55
CA LEU A 166 -3.56 -29.88 -1.33
C LEU A 166 -4.59 -30.88 -1.87
N SER A 167 -5.82 -30.42 -2.11
CA SER A 167 -6.83 -31.28 -2.73
C SER A 167 -6.41 -31.70 -4.14
N LEU A 168 -6.80 -32.91 -4.57
CA LEU A 168 -6.53 -33.39 -5.94
C LEU A 168 -7.12 -32.47 -7.02
N ASP A 169 -8.27 -31.85 -6.74
CA ASP A 169 -8.90 -30.90 -7.65
C ASP A 169 -8.02 -29.65 -7.82
N THR A 170 -7.54 -29.08 -6.71
CA THR A 170 -6.61 -27.94 -6.70
C THR A 170 -5.30 -28.27 -7.42
N LEU A 171 -4.69 -29.41 -7.12
CA LEU A 171 -3.45 -29.86 -7.77
C LEU A 171 -3.61 -30.03 -9.28
N SER A 172 -4.69 -30.70 -9.70
CA SER A 172 -4.99 -30.91 -11.12
C SER A 172 -5.21 -29.58 -11.85
N GLU A 173 -5.86 -28.62 -11.19
CA GLU A 173 -6.10 -27.31 -11.77
C GLU A 173 -4.83 -26.46 -11.88
N LEU A 174 -3.96 -26.47 -10.86
CA LEU A 174 -2.67 -25.79 -10.89
C LEU A 174 -1.80 -26.30 -12.06
N VAL A 175 -1.68 -27.63 -12.20
CA VAL A 175 -0.92 -28.25 -13.29
C VAL A 175 -1.51 -27.90 -14.66
N ARG A 176 -2.84 -27.90 -14.79
CA ARG A 176 -3.52 -27.52 -16.04
C ARG A 176 -3.26 -26.05 -16.41
N LEU A 177 -3.32 -25.14 -15.44
CA LEU A 177 -3.11 -23.71 -15.67
C LEU A 177 -1.65 -23.37 -16.01
N ALA A 178 -0.70 -24.12 -15.46
CA ALA A 178 0.73 -23.93 -15.68
C ALA A 178 1.23 -24.43 -17.04
N ALA A 179 0.45 -25.24 -17.78
CA ALA A 179 0.91 -25.99 -18.96
C ALA A 179 1.61 -25.14 -20.05
N ASP A 180 1.19 -23.88 -20.24
CA ASP A 180 1.70 -22.99 -21.28
C ASP A 180 2.54 -21.82 -20.73
N VAL A 181 2.92 -21.86 -19.44
CA VAL A 181 3.67 -20.79 -18.77
C VAL A 181 4.91 -21.37 -18.09
N GLU A 182 6.08 -20.76 -18.35
CA GLU A 182 7.31 -21.11 -17.64
C GLU A 182 7.23 -20.63 -16.17
N TRP A 183 6.74 -21.51 -15.30
CA TRP A 183 6.51 -21.23 -13.89
C TRP A 183 7.37 -22.14 -13.00
N GLY A 184 8.17 -21.54 -12.11
CA GLY A 184 9.16 -22.28 -11.32
C GLY A 184 8.58 -23.29 -10.31
N ALA A 185 7.27 -23.30 -10.09
CA ALA A 185 6.61 -24.26 -9.21
C ALA A 185 6.02 -25.48 -9.93
N ASP A 186 5.91 -25.45 -11.26
CA ASP A 186 5.16 -26.43 -12.06
C ASP A 186 5.60 -27.87 -11.81
N TYR A 187 6.91 -28.14 -11.89
CA TYR A 187 7.47 -29.48 -11.68
C TYR A 187 7.02 -30.12 -10.35
N THR A 188 6.99 -29.33 -9.28
CA THR A 188 6.66 -29.86 -7.94
C THR A 188 5.17 -30.20 -7.85
N PHE A 189 4.29 -29.41 -8.46
CA PHE A 189 2.87 -29.71 -8.51
C PHE A 189 2.55 -30.91 -9.40
N GLN A 190 3.23 -31.05 -10.54
CA GLN A 190 3.14 -32.24 -11.40
C GLN A 190 3.55 -33.50 -10.64
N GLU A 191 4.65 -33.43 -9.89
CA GLU A 191 5.15 -34.55 -9.11
C GLU A 191 4.20 -34.93 -7.97
N ALA A 192 3.67 -33.94 -7.25
CA ALA A 192 2.68 -34.16 -6.20
C ALA A 192 1.40 -34.83 -6.76
N LEU A 193 0.91 -34.36 -7.91
CA LEU A 193 -0.26 -34.92 -8.58
C LEU A 193 -0.01 -36.37 -9.04
N ARG A 194 1.15 -36.64 -9.65
CA ARG A 194 1.55 -37.98 -10.12
C ARG A 194 1.53 -38.97 -8.97
N ARG A 195 2.20 -38.66 -7.86
CA ARG A 195 2.28 -39.55 -6.69
C ARG A 195 0.94 -39.84 -6.07
N ARG A 196 0.10 -38.80 -5.89
CA ARG A 196 -1.22 -39.00 -5.29
C ARG A 196 -2.12 -39.86 -6.17
N THR A 197 -2.01 -39.72 -7.49
CA THR A 197 -2.74 -40.55 -8.46
C THR A 197 -2.23 -42.00 -8.44
N GLU A 198 -0.91 -42.21 -8.38
CA GLU A 198 -0.29 -43.54 -8.24
C GLU A 198 -0.66 -44.25 -6.93
N GLN A 199 -0.89 -43.50 -5.85
CA GLN A 199 -1.37 -44.01 -4.55
C GLN A 199 -2.88 -44.34 -4.54
N GLY A 200 -3.53 -44.38 -5.70
CA GLY A 200 -4.93 -44.79 -5.85
C GLY A 200 -5.95 -43.68 -5.53
N ALA A 201 -5.51 -42.43 -5.34
CA ALA A 201 -6.42 -41.32 -5.16
C ALA A 201 -6.94 -40.86 -6.53
N ALA A 202 -8.24 -41.02 -6.79
CA ALA A 202 -8.88 -40.54 -8.01
C ALA A 202 -9.49 -39.14 -7.80
N PRO A 203 -9.33 -38.20 -8.74
CA PRO A 203 -10.08 -36.95 -8.71
C PRO A 203 -11.57 -37.27 -8.79
N LYS A 204 -12.42 -36.52 -8.05
CA LYS A 204 -13.87 -36.71 -8.14
C LYS A 204 -14.30 -36.38 -9.58
N ARG A 205 -14.80 -37.36 -10.34
CA ARG A 205 -15.37 -37.15 -11.69
C ARG A 205 -16.45 -36.08 -11.62
N ARG A 206 -16.19 -34.92 -12.21
CA ARG A 206 -17.12 -33.78 -12.22
C ARG A 206 -17.94 -33.75 -13.51
N ARG A 207 -19.18 -33.27 -13.37
CA ARG A 207 -20.00 -32.84 -14.52
C ARG A 207 -19.48 -31.47 -15.01
N PRO A 208 -19.26 -31.28 -16.32
CA PRO A 208 -19.00 -29.96 -16.88
C PRO A 208 -20.14 -29.00 -16.52
N GLY A 209 -19.83 -27.81 -15.98
CA GLY A 209 -20.81 -26.74 -15.74
C GLY A 209 -21.42 -26.61 -14.34
N ALA A 210 -21.05 -27.45 -13.36
CA ALA A 210 -21.53 -27.26 -11.98
C ALA A 210 -20.78 -26.08 -11.29
N PRO A 211 -21.48 -25.11 -10.66
CA PRO A 211 -20.83 -24.00 -9.96
C PRO A 211 -20.02 -24.53 -8.77
N GLU A 212 -18.76 -24.10 -8.66
CA GLU A 212 -17.88 -24.45 -7.56
C GLU A 212 -18.27 -23.71 -6.28
N ARG A 213 -19.31 -24.21 -5.61
CA ARG A 213 -19.70 -23.69 -4.31
C ARG A 213 -18.60 -23.88 -3.25
N GLY A 214 -17.63 -24.77 -3.47
CA GLY A 214 -16.61 -25.17 -2.49
C GLY A 214 -15.45 -24.19 -2.24
N LEU A 215 -14.96 -23.46 -3.27
CA LEU A 215 -13.81 -22.54 -3.08
C LEU A 215 -14.21 -21.28 -2.28
N PHE A 216 -15.47 -20.87 -2.38
CA PHE A 216 -16.02 -19.71 -1.67
C PHE A 216 -16.95 -20.12 -0.51
N ALA A 217 -17.02 -21.41 -0.16
CA ALA A 217 -17.90 -21.99 0.87
C ALA A 217 -17.49 -21.64 2.32
N GLY A 218 -16.50 -20.77 2.53
CA GLY A 218 -16.16 -20.27 3.86
C GLY A 218 -17.43 -19.87 4.62
N SER A 219 -17.55 -20.34 5.85
CA SER A 219 -18.63 -20.01 6.80
C SER A 219 -18.51 -18.55 7.22
N GLY A 220 -18.75 -17.62 6.29
CA GLY A 220 -18.86 -16.21 6.63
C GLY A 220 -19.97 -16.06 7.66
N GLY A 221 -19.64 -15.46 8.80
CA GLY A 221 -20.55 -15.30 9.94
C GLY A 221 -21.94 -14.90 9.47
N ALA A 222 -22.94 -15.69 9.88
CA ALA A 222 -24.32 -15.43 9.51
C ALA A 222 -24.65 -13.97 9.86
N ALA A 223 -25.12 -13.20 8.87
CA ALA A 223 -25.56 -11.84 9.10
C ALA A 223 -26.59 -11.87 10.25
N GLY A 224 -26.31 -11.11 11.30
CA GLY A 224 -27.23 -11.00 12.44
C GLY A 224 -28.55 -10.35 12.01
N PRO A 225 -29.53 -10.28 12.91
CA PRO A 225 -30.72 -9.47 12.66
C PRO A 225 -30.32 -8.03 12.31
N ALA A 226 -31.11 -7.40 11.45
CA ALA A 226 -30.95 -5.98 11.18
C ALA A 226 -31.13 -5.20 12.49
N LEU A 227 -30.32 -4.16 12.66
CA LEU A 227 -30.47 -3.27 13.81
C LEU A 227 -31.82 -2.56 13.74
N GLN A 228 -32.41 -2.32 14.91
CA GLN A 228 -33.66 -1.60 15.14
C GLN A 228 -33.36 -0.41 16.04
N PRO A 229 -32.86 0.71 15.46
CA PRO A 229 -32.42 1.84 16.25
C PRO A 229 -33.55 2.41 17.11
N ALA A 230 -33.28 2.64 18.39
CA ALA A 230 -34.25 3.23 19.30
C ALA A 230 -34.62 4.66 18.87
N ASP A 231 -35.92 4.98 18.88
CA ASP A 231 -36.42 6.32 18.52
C ASP A 231 -35.87 7.40 19.48
N GLU A 232 -35.93 7.12 20.78
CA GLU A 232 -35.41 7.95 21.87
C GLU A 232 -34.40 7.15 22.72
N PRO A 233 -33.12 7.11 22.35
CA PRO A 233 -32.11 6.37 23.09
C PRO A 233 -31.77 7.06 24.42
N GLU A 234 -31.72 6.28 25.49
CA GLU A 234 -31.29 6.77 26.81
C GLU A 234 -29.80 7.18 26.79
N PRO A 235 -29.41 8.30 27.44
CA PRO A 235 -28.01 8.70 27.58
C PRO A 235 -27.15 7.62 28.26
N LEU A 236 -25.88 7.56 27.90
CA LEU A 236 -24.90 6.69 28.56
C LEU A 236 -24.67 7.13 30.00
N ASP A 237 -24.71 6.17 30.93
CA ASP A 237 -24.19 6.38 32.28
C ASP A 237 -22.65 6.36 32.25
N GLU A 238 -22.03 7.45 32.67
CA GLU A 238 -20.57 7.58 32.74
C GLU A 238 -19.94 6.72 33.85
N ALA A 239 -20.67 6.42 34.93
CA ALA A 239 -20.12 5.71 36.08
C ALA A 239 -19.57 4.31 35.73
N PRO A 240 -20.35 3.39 35.08
CA PRO A 240 -19.84 2.07 34.71
C PRO A 240 -18.71 2.16 33.68
N LEU A 241 -18.74 3.13 32.77
CA LEU A 241 -17.66 3.37 31.81
C LEU A 241 -16.37 3.74 32.54
N VAL A 242 -16.44 4.64 33.52
CA VAL A 242 -15.27 5.05 34.32
C VAL A 242 -14.64 3.87 35.07
N GLU A 243 -15.45 2.97 35.64
CA GLU A 243 -14.93 1.78 36.34
C GLU A 243 -14.12 0.86 35.42
N MET A 244 -14.50 0.73 34.14
CA MET A 244 -13.76 -0.10 33.18
C MET A 244 -12.33 0.39 32.94
N PHE A 245 -12.10 1.70 33.03
CA PHE A 245 -10.80 2.35 32.79
C PHE A 245 -9.96 2.50 34.06
N LYS A 246 -10.48 2.17 35.24
CA LYS A 246 -9.69 2.25 36.49
C LYS A 246 -8.60 1.16 36.55
N PRO A 247 -7.55 1.35 37.36
CA PRO A 247 -6.59 0.28 37.64
C PRO A 247 -7.30 -0.98 38.15
N GLY A 248 -7.02 -2.12 37.52
CA GLY A 248 -7.69 -3.40 37.84
C GLY A 248 -9.11 -3.56 37.30
N GLY A 249 -9.62 -2.59 36.52
CA GLY A 249 -10.90 -2.70 35.81
C GLY A 249 -10.87 -3.69 34.64
N ALA A 250 -12.01 -3.85 33.96
CA ALA A 250 -12.18 -4.83 32.88
C ALA A 250 -11.12 -4.72 31.76
N LEU A 251 -10.68 -3.50 31.42
CA LEU A 251 -9.64 -3.28 30.41
C LEU A 251 -8.26 -3.76 30.87
N ALA A 252 -7.94 -3.62 32.16
CA ALA A 252 -6.67 -4.06 32.71
C ALA A 252 -6.51 -5.59 32.68
N GLY A 253 -7.64 -6.33 32.76
CA GLY A 253 -7.65 -7.79 32.70
C GLY A 253 -7.37 -8.37 31.31
N GLN A 254 -7.81 -7.69 30.25
CA GLN A 254 -7.68 -8.19 28.87
C GLN A 254 -6.45 -7.65 28.12
N PHE A 255 -5.99 -6.46 28.47
CA PHE A 255 -4.85 -5.82 27.81
C PHE A 255 -3.63 -5.86 28.76
N SER A 256 -2.70 -6.78 28.51
CA SER A 256 -1.54 -7.07 29.39
C SER A 256 -0.61 -5.87 29.67
N SER A 257 -0.64 -4.83 28.83
CA SER A 257 0.15 -3.60 29.00
C SER A 257 -0.74 -2.37 29.23
N TYR A 258 -1.98 -2.56 29.68
CA TYR A 258 -2.90 -1.46 29.94
C TYR A 258 -2.49 -0.66 31.19
N GLU A 259 -2.64 0.65 31.07
CA GLU A 259 -2.40 1.58 32.16
C GLU A 259 -3.52 2.63 32.13
N SER A 260 -4.11 2.88 33.31
CA SER A 260 -5.13 3.91 33.47
C SER A 260 -4.53 5.30 33.35
N ARG A 261 -5.17 6.18 32.56
CA ARG A 261 -4.69 7.55 32.29
C ARG A 261 -5.82 8.57 32.47
N PRO A 262 -5.62 9.65 33.24
CA PRO A 262 -6.65 10.70 33.39
C PRO A 262 -7.09 11.34 32.07
N GLN A 263 -6.16 11.53 31.13
CA GLN A 263 -6.41 12.06 29.79
C GLN A 263 -7.34 11.13 28.99
N GLN A 264 -7.13 9.82 29.11
CA GLN A 264 -7.96 8.80 28.46
C GLN A 264 -9.40 8.83 28.99
N LEU A 265 -9.56 8.92 30.32
CA LEU A 265 -10.87 9.05 30.99
C LEU A 265 -11.59 10.34 30.58
N LYS A 266 -10.87 11.46 30.48
CA LYS A 266 -11.45 12.75 30.06
C LYS A 266 -11.96 12.68 28.61
N MET A 267 -11.19 12.09 27.70
CA MET A 267 -11.62 11.85 26.33
C MET A 267 -12.84 10.94 26.27
N MET A 268 -12.80 9.81 26.99
CA MET A 268 -13.92 8.86 27.02
C MET A 268 -15.23 9.51 27.45
N ARG A 269 -15.22 10.31 28.53
CA ARG A 269 -16.42 11.04 29.00
C ARG A 269 -16.94 12.02 27.97
N ALA A 270 -16.05 12.75 27.30
CA ALA A 270 -16.46 13.70 26.26
C ALA A 270 -17.09 12.98 25.06
N VAL A 271 -16.51 11.86 24.62
CA VAL A 271 -17.10 11.03 23.55
C VAL A 271 -18.47 10.49 23.98
N ALA A 272 -18.60 9.94 25.19
CA ALA A 272 -19.89 9.46 25.71
C ALA A 272 -20.96 10.56 25.69
N ARG A 273 -20.63 11.75 26.19
CA ARG A 273 -21.53 12.91 26.19
C ARG A 273 -21.89 13.41 24.79
N ALA A 274 -20.94 13.38 23.85
CA ALA A 274 -21.18 13.80 22.48
C ALA A 274 -22.16 12.85 21.77
N LEU A 275 -21.98 11.54 21.94
CA LEU A 275 -22.88 10.52 21.41
C LEU A 275 -24.28 10.65 22.02
N SER A 276 -24.38 10.69 23.35
CA SER A 276 -25.67 10.79 24.05
C SER A 276 -26.40 12.12 23.81
N GLY A 277 -25.64 13.21 23.70
CA GLY A 277 -26.19 14.55 23.48
C GLY A 277 -26.41 14.91 22.02
N GLN A 278 -26.11 14.01 21.07
CA GLN A 278 -26.19 14.28 19.63
C GLN A 278 -25.43 15.56 19.23
N ARG A 279 -24.17 15.65 19.67
CA ARG A 279 -23.27 16.77 19.39
C ARG A 279 -22.04 16.33 18.61
N HIS A 280 -21.48 17.27 17.85
CA HIS A 280 -20.17 17.08 17.20
C HIS A 280 -19.05 17.45 18.15
N LEU A 281 -17.91 16.75 18.06
CA LEU A 281 -16.78 16.93 18.96
C LEU A 281 -15.45 16.81 18.20
N LEU A 282 -14.55 17.76 18.42
CA LEU A 282 -13.14 17.71 18.02
C LEU A 282 -12.28 17.38 19.25
N VAL A 283 -11.55 16.27 19.19
CA VAL A 283 -10.67 15.82 20.27
C VAL A 283 -9.23 15.71 19.80
N GLU A 284 -8.38 16.60 20.29
CA GLU A 284 -6.94 16.39 20.23
C GLU A 284 -6.51 15.55 21.42
N ALA A 285 -5.95 14.37 21.15
CA ALA A 285 -5.47 13.46 22.18
C ALA A 285 -4.06 12.99 21.89
N GLY A 286 -3.11 13.52 22.67
CA GLY A 286 -1.67 13.31 22.46
C GLY A 286 -1.25 11.84 22.34
N THR A 287 -0.10 11.59 21.72
CA THR A 287 0.46 10.24 21.59
C THR A 287 0.57 9.57 22.96
N GLY A 288 0.23 8.28 23.03
CA GLY A 288 0.25 7.50 24.26
C GLY A 288 -1.03 7.58 25.11
N THR A 289 -1.97 8.49 24.82
CA THR A 289 -3.21 8.62 25.61
C THR A 289 -4.11 7.38 25.56
N GLY A 290 -3.95 6.51 24.57
CA GLY A 290 -4.84 5.35 24.37
C GLY A 290 -6.18 5.76 23.73
N LYS A 291 -6.11 6.62 22.71
CA LYS A 291 -7.23 7.18 21.94
C LYS A 291 -8.25 6.12 21.52
N SER A 292 -7.77 5.01 20.95
CA SER A 292 -8.63 3.96 20.40
C SER A 292 -9.61 3.41 21.43
N LEU A 293 -9.13 3.03 22.61
CA LEU A 293 -10.02 2.57 23.68
C LEU A 293 -10.95 3.68 24.18
N ALA A 294 -10.47 4.93 24.26
CA ALA A 294 -11.24 6.06 24.76
C ALA A 294 -12.46 6.39 23.88
N TYR A 295 -12.40 6.18 22.56
CA TYR A 295 -13.57 6.33 21.69
C TYR A 295 -14.32 5.01 21.47
N LEU A 296 -13.65 3.85 21.46
CA LEU A 296 -14.28 2.54 21.19
C LEU A 296 -15.26 2.13 22.28
N VAL A 297 -14.85 2.22 23.55
CA VAL A 297 -15.68 1.76 24.68
C VAL A 297 -17.04 2.50 24.74
N PRO A 298 -17.09 3.85 24.74
CA PRO A 298 -18.37 4.54 24.73
C PRO A 298 -19.15 4.32 23.42
N ALA A 299 -18.47 4.19 22.26
CA ALA A 299 -19.13 3.89 20.99
C ALA A 299 -19.83 2.52 21.00
N ILE A 300 -19.17 1.48 21.52
CA ILE A 300 -19.74 0.14 21.63
C ILE A 300 -20.92 0.14 22.59
N CYS A 301 -20.76 0.74 23.78
CA CYS A 301 -21.84 0.80 24.77
C CYS A 301 -23.05 1.55 24.21
N TRP A 302 -22.83 2.68 23.51
CA TRP A 302 -23.89 3.41 22.83
C TRP A 302 -24.59 2.55 21.77
N ALA A 303 -23.81 1.92 20.89
CA ALA A 303 -24.35 1.13 19.79
C ALA A 303 -25.13 -0.09 20.28
N ALA A 304 -24.65 -0.76 21.35
CA ALA A 304 -25.32 -1.92 21.93
C ALA A 304 -26.60 -1.54 22.70
N GLN A 305 -26.62 -0.40 23.40
CA GLN A 305 -27.79 0.05 24.17
C GLN A 305 -28.88 0.64 23.28
N SER A 306 -28.50 1.44 22.28
CA SER A 306 -29.43 2.20 21.45
C SER A 306 -29.80 1.49 20.15
N ASP A 307 -29.09 0.41 19.82
CA ASP A 307 -29.12 -0.30 18.53
C ASP A 307 -28.84 0.62 17.31
N TRP A 308 -28.33 1.85 17.55
CA TRP A 308 -27.82 2.72 16.50
C TRP A 308 -26.41 2.29 16.11
N ARG A 309 -26.19 2.15 14.79
CA ARG A 309 -24.86 1.92 14.25
C ARG A 309 -23.93 3.10 14.52
N VAL A 310 -22.73 2.80 15.01
CA VAL A 310 -21.60 3.73 15.06
C VAL A 310 -20.58 3.35 13.99
N VAL A 311 -20.30 4.27 13.07
CA VAL A 311 -19.26 4.10 12.06
C VAL A 311 -17.94 4.67 12.58
N ILE A 312 -16.86 3.92 12.41
CA ILE A 312 -15.49 4.32 12.76
C ILE A 312 -14.66 4.37 11.49
N SER A 313 -14.22 5.55 11.10
CA SER A 313 -13.36 5.79 9.95
C SER A 313 -11.92 5.99 10.39
N THR A 314 -10.99 5.26 9.78
CA THR A 314 -9.54 5.39 10.03
C THR A 314 -8.79 5.77 8.76
N ASN A 315 -7.57 6.31 8.90
CA ASN A 315 -6.82 6.74 7.72
C ASN A 315 -6.36 5.58 6.82
N THR A 316 -5.93 4.45 7.39
CA THR A 316 -5.33 3.35 6.62
C THR A 316 -5.99 1.99 6.85
N ILE A 317 -5.91 1.10 5.86
CA ILE A 317 -6.41 -0.28 5.98
C ILE A 317 -5.71 -1.03 7.12
N ASN A 318 -4.42 -0.78 7.34
CA ASN A 318 -3.67 -1.40 8.44
C ASN A 318 -4.24 -1.03 9.82
N LEU A 319 -4.68 0.22 10.00
CA LEU A 319 -5.34 0.65 11.25
C LEU A 319 -6.70 -0.05 11.40
N GLN A 320 -7.48 -0.21 10.32
CA GLN A 320 -8.72 -0.99 10.37
C GLN A 320 -8.46 -2.43 10.81
N ASP A 321 -7.46 -3.08 10.21
CA ASP A 321 -7.11 -4.47 10.53
C ASP A 321 -6.61 -4.59 11.97
N GLN A 322 -5.89 -3.59 12.49
CA GLN A 322 -5.51 -3.54 13.90
C GLN A 322 -6.75 -3.50 14.82
N LEU A 323 -7.72 -2.61 14.54
CA LEU A 323 -8.95 -2.52 15.32
C LEU A 323 -9.72 -3.85 15.28
N MET A 324 -9.86 -4.45 14.10
CA MET A 324 -10.66 -5.67 13.90
C MET A 324 -10.03 -6.95 14.43
N ARG A 325 -8.69 -7.08 14.36
CA ARG A 325 -8.00 -8.32 14.76
C ARG A 325 -7.55 -8.31 16.21
N LYS A 326 -7.43 -7.13 16.83
CA LYS A 326 -6.91 -6.98 18.19
C LYS A 326 -7.87 -6.27 19.13
N ASP A 327 -8.19 -5.01 18.85
CA ASP A 327 -8.85 -4.15 19.85
C ASP A 327 -10.33 -4.51 20.05
N LEU A 328 -11.10 -4.71 18.98
CA LEU A 328 -12.51 -5.07 19.03
C LEU A 328 -12.75 -6.48 19.61
N PRO A 329 -12.01 -7.55 19.22
CA PRO A 329 -12.14 -8.86 19.85
C PRO A 329 -11.80 -8.85 21.34
N ALA A 330 -10.77 -8.11 21.75
CA ALA A 330 -10.44 -7.96 23.18
C ALA A 330 -11.56 -7.22 23.94
N LEU A 331 -12.20 -6.22 23.32
CA LEU A 331 -13.35 -5.52 23.89
C LEU A 331 -14.61 -6.38 23.95
N GLN A 332 -14.86 -7.28 23.00
CA GLN A 332 -15.94 -8.27 23.09
C GLN A 332 -15.79 -9.18 24.31
N GLN A 333 -14.56 -9.46 24.74
CA GLN A 333 -14.30 -10.25 25.95
C GLN A 333 -14.30 -9.40 27.24
N ALA A 334 -14.02 -8.10 27.14
CA ALA A 334 -13.94 -7.20 28.29
C ALA A 334 -15.29 -6.58 28.68
N LEU A 335 -16.15 -6.30 27.70
CA LEU A 335 -17.40 -5.58 27.90
C LEU A 335 -18.55 -6.56 28.21
N PRO A 336 -19.47 -6.20 29.13
CA PRO A 336 -20.61 -7.04 29.45
C PRO A 336 -21.69 -7.08 28.35
N GLN A 337 -21.68 -6.14 27.42
CA GLN A 337 -22.65 -6.08 26.32
C GLN A 337 -22.20 -6.93 25.13
N ASP A 338 -23.11 -7.75 24.60
CA ASP A 338 -22.91 -8.40 23.32
C ASP A 338 -23.01 -7.38 22.19
N PHE A 339 -21.97 -7.30 21.36
CA PHE A 339 -21.99 -6.45 20.17
C PHE A 339 -21.35 -7.15 18.97
N ARG A 340 -21.77 -6.68 17.79
CA ARG A 340 -21.31 -7.14 16.48
C ARG A 340 -20.49 -6.04 15.82
N ALA A 341 -19.25 -6.34 15.47
CA ALA A 341 -18.40 -5.45 14.69
C ALA A 341 -18.14 -6.03 13.30
N ALA A 342 -18.06 -5.16 12.30
CA ALA A 342 -17.68 -5.54 10.93
C ALA A 342 -16.74 -4.49 10.34
N VAL A 343 -15.96 -4.91 9.36
CA VAL A 343 -15.15 -4.03 8.51
C VAL A 343 -15.68 -4.06 7.09
N LEU A 344 -15.73 -2.89 6.45
CA LEU A 344 -16.07 -2.77 5.05
C LEU A 344 -14.99 -1.97 4.33
N LYS A 345 -14.32 -2.63 3.38
CA LYS A 345 -13.34 -2.04 2.47
C LYS A 345 -13.97 -1.75 1.11
N GLY A 346 -13.30 -0.95 0.28
CA GLY A 346 -13.72 -0.73 -1.11
C GLY A 346 -13.70 -2.03 -1.92
N ARG A 347 -14.57 -2.12 -2.95
CA ARG A 347 -14.77 -3.31 -3.79
C ARG A 347 -13.49 -3.93 -4.36
N GLY A 348 -12.52 -3.10 -4.74
CA GLY A 348 -11.21 -3.52 -5.23
C GLY A 348 -10.39 -4.35 -4.24
N ASN A 349 -10.78 -4.44 -2.97
CA ASN A 349 -10.12 -5.28 -1.97
C ASN A 349 -10.70 -6.70 -1.87
N TYR A 350 -11.78 -7.02 -2.57
CA TYR A 350 -12.38 -8.35 -2.52
C TYR A 350 -12.25 -9.04 -3.86
N VAL A 351 -11.94 -10.33 -3.84
CA VAL A 351 -11.96 -11.17 -5.04
C VAL A 351 -13.41 -11.41 -5.50
N CYS A 352 -13.63 -11.33 -6.81
CA CYS A 352 -14.90 -11.61 -7.45
C CYS A 352 -14.95 -13.07 -7.94
N PRO A 353 -15.86 -13.92 -7.41
CA PRO A 353 -15.96 -15.32 -7.83
C PRO A 353 -16.15 -15.50 -9.32
N ARG A 354 -16.96 -14.62 -9.93
CA ARG A 354 -17.29 -14.62 -11.36
C ARG A 354 -16.07 -14.35 -12.24
N LEU A 355 -15.30 -13.31 -11.92
CA LEU A 355 -14.10 -12.93 -12.68
C LEU A 355 -12.98 -13.96 -12.49
N PHE A 356 -12.85 -14.51 -11.28
CA PHE A 356 -11.95 -15.60 -10.98
C PHE A 356 -12.28 -16.86 -11.80
N ASP A 357 -13.55 -17.27 -11.83
CA ASP A 357 -14.03 -18.39 -12.64
C ASP A 357 -13.81 -18.17 -14.13
N ALA A 358 -14.08 -16.96 -14.63
CA ALA A 358 -13.84 -16.62 -16.03
C ALA A 358 -12.34 -16.68 -16.39
N MET A 359 -11.46 -16.22 -15.50
CA MET A 359 -10.02 -16.18 -15.74
C MET A 359 -9.41 -17.58 -15.76
N ARG A 360 -9.76 -18.46 -14.81
CA ARG A 360 -9.19 -19.82 -14.73
C ARG A 360 -9.69 -20.78 -15.82
N ARG A 361 -10.82 -20.48 -16.48
CA ARG A 361 -11.37 -21.32 -17.58
C ARG A 361 -10.62 -21.15 -18.90
N ARG A 362 -9.81 -20.10 -19.05
CA ARG A 362 -8.99 -19.87 -20.24
C ARG A 362 -7.52 -20.16 -19.96
N PRO A 363 -6.67 -20.31 -21.00
CA PRO A 363 -5.22 -20.38 -20.83
C PRO A 363 -4.67 -19.13 -20.15
N VAL A 364 -3.67 -19.34 -19.29
CA VAL A 364 -2.93 -18.27 -18.58
C VAL A 364 -2.00 -17.57 -19.58
N ARG A 365 -1.84 -16.24 -19.44
CA ARG A 365 -1.08 -15.42 -20.42
C ARG A 365 0.27 -14.93 -19.92
N THR A 366 0.39 -14.74 -18.61
CA THR A 366 1.58 -14.16 -18.00
C THR A 366 1.91 -14.90 -16.71
N LEU A 367 3.18 -14.84 -16.31
CA LEU A 367 3.64 -15.40 -15.04
C LEU A 367 2.91 -14.77 -13.85
N ASP A 368 2.67 -13.46 -13.87
CA ASP A 368 1.92 -12.77 -12.81
C ASP A 368 0.48 -13.27 -12.71
N GLU A 369 -0.16 -13.57 -13.85
CA GLU A 369 -1.50 -14.18 -13.87
C GLU A 369 -1.47 -15.58 -13.23
N MET A 370 -0.45 -16.39 -13.56
CA MET A 370 -0.27 -17.71 -12.95
C MET A 370 -0.08 -17.62 -11.44
N ARG A 371 0.78 -16.71 -10.97
CA ARG A 371 1.06 -16.51 -9.53
C ARG A 371 -0.18 -16.12 -8.75
N VAL A 372 -0.98 -15.19 -9.27
CA VAL A 372 -2.21 -14.76 -8.60
C VAL A 372 -3.27 -15.86 -8.59
N LEU A 373 -3.45 -16.58 -9.71
CA LEU A 373 -4.37 -17.71 -9.75
C LEU A 373 -3.96 -18.82 -8.78
N ALA A 374 -2.65 -19.14 -8.70
CA ALA A 374 -2.15 -20.14 -7.77
C ALA A 374 -2.40 -19.75 -6.31
N LYS A 375 -2.10 -18.50 -5.93
CA LYS A 375 -2.40 -17.93 -4.61
C LYS A 375 -3.87 -18.11 -4.27
N LEU A 376 -4.76 -17.71 -5.18
CA LEU A 376 -6.21 -17.77 -4.96
C LEU A 376 -6.71 -19.21 -4.81
N LEU A 377 -6.25 -20.15 -5.64
CA LEU A 377 -6.67 -21.55 -5.58
C LEU A 377 -6.29 -22.24 -4.27
N VAL A 378 -5.15 -21.85 -3.66
CA VAL A 378 -4.70 -22.37 -2.36
C VAL A 378 -5.36 -21.63 -1.19
N TRP A 379 -5.50 -20.30 -1.29
CA TRP A 379 -5.99 -19.44 -0.21
C TRP A 379 -7.50 -19.48 -0.03
N LEU A 380 -8.29 -19.40 -1.11
CA LEU A 380 -9.75 -19.27 -1.05
C LEU A 380 -10.43 -20.36 -0.20
N PRO A 381 -10.07 -21.66 -0.31
CA PRO A 381 -10.64 -22.70 0.54
C PRO A 381 -10.47 -22.47 2.05
N GLN A 382 -9.48 -21.67 2.44
CA GLN A 382 -9.13 -21.40 3.84
C GLN A 382 -9.53 -19.97 4.28
N SER A 383 -9.90 -19.10 3.34
CA SER A 383 -10.27 -17.71 3.63
C SER A 383 -11.75 -17.57 3.94
N GLU A 384 -12.06 -16.83 5.01
CA GLU A 384 -13.43 -16.47 5.37
C GLU A 384 -13.87 -15.14 4.73
N THR A 385 -12.92 -14.25 4.44
CA THR A 385 -13.21 -12.86 4.07
C THR A 385 -13.08 -12.58 2.58
N GLY A 386 -12.27 -13.36 1.86
CA GLY A 386 -11.91 -13.07 0.47
C GLY A 386 -11.23 -11.71 0.28
N ASP A 387 -10.57 -11.19 1.31
CA ASP A 387 -9.90 -9.88 1.34
C ASP A 387 -8.45 -9.95 0.85
N ARG A 388 -8.09 -9.05 -0.08
CA ARG A 388 -6.73 -8.88 -0.64
C ARG A 388 -5.65 -8.74 0.43
N SER A 389 -5.96 -8.13 1.58
CA SER A 389 -4.99 -7.89 2.66
C SER A 389 -4.49 -9.18 3.33
N GLU A 390 -5.15 -10.32 3.10
CA GLU A 390 -4.67 -11.64 3.50
C GLU A 390 -3.61 -12.21 2.55
N LEU A 391 -3.39 -11.56 1.40
CA LEU A 391 -2.47 -11.99 0.36
C LEU A 391 -1.28 -11.05 0.23
N THR A 392 -0.11 -11.64 0.03
CA THR A 392 1.10 -10.90 -0.33
C THR A 392 1.25 -10.85 -1.84
N LEU A 393 0.91 -9.69 -2.43
CA LEU A 393 1.12 -9.39 -3.85
C LEU A 393 2.45 -8.64 -4.03
N THR A 394 3.41 -9.25 -4.72
CA THR A 394 4.82 -8.84 -4.67
C THR A 394 5.26 -7.79 -5.69
N GLY A 395 4.37 -7.37 -6.59
CA GLY A 395 4.71 -6.35 -7.57
C GLY A 395 3.52 -5.78 -8.34
N PRO A 396 3.78 -4.76 -9.20
CA PRO A 396 2.74 -4.10 -9.99
C PRO A 396 1.97 -5.06 -10.92
N GLY A 397 2.65 -6.06 -11.50
CA GLY A 397 2.01 -7.05 -12.38
C GLY A 397 0.96 -7.90 -11.65
N GLU A 398 1.27 -8.41 -10.47
CA GLU A 398 0.29 -9.15 -9.64
C GLU A 398 -0.87 -8.25 -9.18
N LEU A 399 -0.58 -6.97 -8.87
CA LEU A 399 -1.62 -6.00 -8.49
C LEU A 399 -2.56 -5.69 -9.66
N GLU A 400 -2.03 -5.57 -10.88
CA GLU A 400 -2.83 -5.38 -12.09
C GLU A 400 -3.75 -6.59 -12.35
N VAL A 401 -3.22 -7.80 -12.18
CA VAL A 401 -4.03 -9.03 -12.28
C VAL A 401 -5.12 -9.04 -11.20
N TRP A 402 -4.80 -8.66 -9.95
CA TRP A 402 -5.78 -8.58 -8.88
C TRP A 402 -6.92 -7.61 -9.21
N LEU A 403 -6.62 -6.42 -9.73
CA LEU A 403 -7.64 -5.43 -10.10
C LEU A 403 -8.63 -6.02 -11.11
N ARG A 404 -8.16 -6.83 -12.07
CA ARG A 404 -9.00 -7.56 -13.04
C ARG A 404 -9.81 -8.72 -12.45
N LEU A 405 -9.46 -9.18 -11.25
CA LEU A 405 -10.14 -10.24 -10.50
C LEU A 405 -11.02 -9.71 -9.37
N SER A 406 -10.88 -8.43 -9.03
CA SER A 406 -11.54 -7.82 -7.89
C SER A 406 -13.04 -7.57 -8.14
N ALA A 407 -13.80 -7.33 -7.07
CA ALA A 407 -15.23 -6.97 -7.15
C ALA A 407 -15.48 -5.52 -7.62
N GLU A 408 -14.42 -4.79 -8.01
CA GLU A 408 -14.48 -3.47 -8.67
C GLU A 408 -14.96 -3.57 -10.12
N ASP A 409 -15.87 -4.50 -10.38
CA ASP A 409 -16.58 -4.59 -11.63
C ASP A 409 -17.80 -3.68 -11.60
N GLU A 410 -17.81 -2.78 -12.56
CA GLU A 410 -18.73 -1.67 -12.67
C GLU A 410 -20.20 -2.14 -12.85
N GLY A 411 -20.45 -3.40 -13.26
CA GLY A 411 -21.80 -3.96 -13.33
C GLY A 411 -22.16 -5.08 -12.34
N CYS A 412 -21.35 -5.39 -11.31
CA CYS A 412 -21.86 -6.22 -10.18
C CYS A 412 -22.74 -5.36 -9.27
N THR A 413 -24.04 -5.65 -9.27
CA THR A 413 -25.00 -5.15 -8.28
C THR A 413 -25.18 -6.15 -7.14
N THR A 414 -25.63 -5.66 -5.98
CA THR A 414 -25.90 -6.49 -4.79
C THR A 414 -26.92 -7.61 -5.12
N GLU A 415 -27.95 -7.27 -5.91
CA GLU A 415 -29.00 -8.20 -6.35
C GLU A 415 -28.46 -9.26 -7.31
N ARG A 416 -27.69 -8.88 -8.34
CA ARG A 416 -27.07 -9.86 -9.25
C ARG A 416 -26.13 -10.79 -8.52
N CYS A 417 -25.34 -10.26 -7.60
CA CYS A 417 -24.38 -11.05 -6.84
C CYS A 417 -25.10 -11.97 -5.81
N ALA A 418 -26.30 -11.62 -5.30
CA ALA A 418 -27.17 -12.54 -4.55
C ALA A 418 -27.77 -13.65 -5.43
N THR A 419 -28.33 -13.29 -6.59
CA THR A 419 -29.02 -14.22 -7.52
C THR A 419 -28.05 -15.17 -8.23
N LEU A 420 -26.91 -14.68 -8.72
CA LEU A 420 -25.97 -15.44 -9.55
C LEU A 420 -24.99 -16.29 -8.72
N GLN A 421 -24.59 -15.83 -7.53
CA GLN A 421 -23.54 -16.49 -6.72
C GLN A 421 -24.08 -17.13 -5.43
N GLY A 422 -25.40 -17.11 -5.20
CA GLY A 422 -26.04 -17.71 -4.04
C GLY A 422 -25.50 -17.19 -2.70
N GLY A 423 -25.04 -15.93 -2.66
CA GLY A 423 -24.47 -15.30 -1.46
C GLY A 423 -23.01 -15.64 -1.13
N SER A 424 -22.31 -16.41 -1.99
CA SER A 424 -20.90 -16.80 -1.76
C SER A 424 -19.87 -15.68 -2.04
N CYS A 425 -20.29 -14.59 -2.69
CA CYS A 425 -19.41 -13.46 -3.01
C CYS A 425 -18.85 -12.81 -1.73
N PRO A 426 -17.51 -12.72 -1.56
CA PRO A 426 -16.93 -12.19 -0.33
C PRO A 426 -17.32 -10.73 -0.04
N PHE A 427 -17.36 -9.87 -1.07
CA PHE A 427 -17.84 -8.49 -0.92
C PHE A 427 -19.30 -8.43 -0.47
N TYR A 428 -20.16 -9.30 -1.02
CA TYR A 428 -21.57 -9.37 -0.63
C TYR A 428 -21.72 -9.79 0.84
N ARG A 429 -20.94 -10.79 1.29
CA ARG A 429 -20.92 -11.20 2.71
C ARG A 429 -20.46 -10.06 3.62
N ALA A 430 -19.40 -9.35 3.24
CA ALA A 430 -18.92 -8.19 3.99
C ALA A 430 -19.99 -7.09 4.08
N LYS A 431 -20.72 -6.82 3.00
CA LYS A 431 -21.83 -5.85 2.99
C LYS A 431 -22.98 -6.29 3.91
N ARG A 432 -23.38 -7.57 3.88
CA ARG A 432 -24.41 -8.13 4.77
C ARG A 432 -23.99 -8.11 6.24
N ALA A 433 -22.71 -8.37 6.53
CA ALA A 433 -22.17 -8.23 7.88
C ALA A 433 -22.23 -6.75 8.34
N ALA A 434 -21.85 -5.81 7.47
CA ALA A 434 -21.95 -4.37 7.76
C ALA A 434 -23.39 -3.92 8.04
N GLU A 435 -24.39 -4.44 7.32
CA GLU A 435 -25.82 -4.15 7.53
C GLU A 435 -26.36 -4.57 8.91
N SER A 436 -25.71 -5.54 9.58
CA SER A 436 -26.11 -6.03 10.91
C SER A 436 -25.13 -5.65 12.03
N ALA A 437 -24.04 -4.95 11.72
CA ALA A 437 -23.01 -4.56 12.68
C ALA A 437 -23.40 -3.30 13.45
N HIS A 438 -23.26 -3.36 14.78
CA HIS A 438 -23.40 -2.22 15.70
C HIS A 438 -22.23 -1.25 15.52
N VAL A 439 -21.01 -1.78 15.33
CA VAL A 439 -19.80 -1.00 15.04
C VAL A 439 -19.30 -1.36 13.65
N LEU A 440 -19.23 -0.37 12.76
CA LEU A 440 -18.74 -0.55 11.39
C LEU A 440 -17.43 0.21 11.18
N VAL A 441 -16.36 -0.51 10.87
CA VAL A 441 -15.03 0.07 10.61
C VAL A 441 -14.82 0.24 9.10
N VAL A 442 -14.37 1.43 8.69
CA VAL A 442 -14.08 1.81 7.30
C VAL A 442 -12.80 2.66 7.20
N ASN A 443 -12.30 2.94 5.99
CA ASN A 443 -11.32 4.03 5.80
C ASN A 443 -12.00 5.36 5.48
N HIS A 444 -11.23 6.45 5.58
CA HIS A 444 -11.65 7.78 5.12
C HIS A 444 -12.09 7.74 3.65
N ALA A 445 -11.33 7.08 2.76
CA ALA A 445 -11.67 7.03 1.33
C ALA A 445 -13.08 6.47 1.07
N LEU A 446 -13.48 5.37 1.74
CA LEU A 446 -14.81 4.78 1.59
C LEU A 446 -15.90 5.61 2.25
N LEU A 447 -15.63 6.20 3.42
CA LEU A 447 -16.53 7.16 4.06
C LEU A 447 -16.87 8.33 3.12
N LEU A 448 -15.88 8.83 2.40
CA LEU A 448 -16.00 9.99 1.54
C LEU A 448 -16.64 9.63 0.20
N ALA A 449 -16.35 8.45 -0.33
CA ALA A 449 -17.06 7.90 -1.48
C ALA A 449 -18.57 7.71 -1.20
N ASP A 450 -18.93 7.30 0.02
CA ASP A 450 -20.32 7.23 0.47
C ASP A 450 -20.97 8.62 0.56
N ALA A 451 -20.27 9.60 1.12
CA ALA A 451 -20.74 10.97 1.21
C ALA A 451 -20.96 11.62 -0.16
N ALA A 452 -20.07 11.36 -1.12
CA ALA A 452 -20.14 11.95 -2.46
C ALA A 452 -21.12 11.25 -3.42
N SER A 453 -21.57 10.03 -3.10
CA SER A 453 -22.48 9.27 -3.96
C SER A 453 -23.94 9.47 -3.56
N GLU A 454 -24.83 9.62 -4.55
CA GLU A 454 -26.28 9.57 -4.31
C GLU A 454 -26.75 8.15 -3.94
N SER A 455 -25.99 7.13 -4.33
CA SER A 455 -26.22 5.73 -3.96
C SER A 455 -25.39 5.39 -2.72
N ARG A 456 -26.03 5.30 -1.55
CA ARG A 456 -25.37 4.95 -0.28
C ARG A 456 -24.53 3.67 -0.44
N VAL A 457 -23.22 3.79 -0.24
CA VAL A 457 -22.25 2.70 -0.30
C VAL A 457 -22.23 1.97 1.05
N LEU A 458 -22.36 2.73 2.14
CA LEU A 458 -22.41 2.24 3.50
C LEU A 458 -23.86 2.01 3.94
N PRO A 459 -24.12 1.05 4.85
CA PRO A 459 -25.37 0.97 5.57
C PRO A 459 -25.70 2.29 6.29
N GLU A 460 -26.98 2.60 6.50
CA GLU A 460 -27.39 3.84 7.16
C GLU A 460 -26.76 4.00 8.55
N TYR A 461 -26.33 5.23 8.87
CA TYR A 461 -25.71 5.59 10.14
C TYR A 461 -25.90 7.07 10.45
N GLN A 462 -25.99 7.38 11.75
CA GLN A 462 -26.15 8.73 12.29
C GLN A 462 -25.02 9.14 13.25
N TYR A 463 -24.19 8.19 13.68
CA TYR A 463 -23.07 8.39 14.60
C TYR A 463 -21.77 8.01 13.90
N LEU A 464 -20.81 8.94 13.88
CA LEU A 464 -19.54 8.78 13.18
C LEU A 464 -18.38 9.16 14.09
N ILE A 465 -17.33 8.34 14.09
CA ILE A 465 -16.04 8.64 14.71
C ILE A 465 -14.98 8.57 13.61
N VAL A 466 -14.16 9.61 13.49
CA VAL A 466 -13.04 9.68 12.55
C VAL A 466 -11.75 9.75 13.35
N ASP A 467 -10.98 8.68 13.31
CA ASP A 467 -9.65 8.61 13.92
C ASP A 467 -8.57 9.03 12.92
N GLU A 468 -7.48 9.62 13.42
CA GLU A 468 -6.47 10.30 12.63
C GLU A 468 -7.06 11.35 11.67
N ALA A 469 -8.06 12.10 12.16
CA ALA A 469 -8.83 13.07 11.40
C ALA A 469 -8.01 14.21 10.77
N HIS A 470 -6.75 14.38 11.15
CA HIS A 470 -5.82 15.30 10.48
C HIS A 470 -5.59 14.94 9.00
N HIS A 471 -5.87 13.69 8.61
CA HIS A 471 -5.85 13.25 7.22
C HIS A 471 -7.15 13.47 6.45
N LEU A 472 -8.24 13.86 7.12
CA LEU A 472 -9.57 13.85 6.52
C LEU A 472 -9.65 14.75 5.28
N GLU A 473 -9.02 15.93 5.31
CA GLU A 473 -9.00 16.83 4.15
C GLU A 473 -8.19 16.27 2.99
N ALA A 474 -6.98 15.76 3.26
CA ALA A 474 -6.15 15.14 2.23
C ALA A 474 -6.87 13.94 1.62
N ALA A 475 -7.45 13.06 2.44
CA ALA A 475 -8.23 11.92 2.00
C ALA A 475 -9.47 12.31 1.18
N THR A 476 -10.14 13.42 1.51
CA THR A 476 -11.27 13.97 0.72
C THR A 476 -10.80 14.53 -0.61
N THR A 477 -9.67 15.23 -0.59
CA THR A 477 -9.07 15.77 -1.81
C THR A 477 -8.70 14.63 -2.75
N ASP A 478 -7.96 13.64 -2.27
CA ASP A 478 -7.50 12.50 -3.06
C ASP A 478 -8.66 11.63 -3.55
N GLY A 479 -9.66 11.38 -2.69
CA GLY A 479 -10.82 10.55 -3.03
C GLY A 479 -11.75 11.17 -4.09
N LEU A 480 -11.74 12.50 -4.22
CA LEU A 480 -12.52 13.24 -5.22
C LEU A 480 -11.67 13.80 -6.37
N SER A 481 -10.38 13.45 -6.38
CA SER A 481 -9.47 13.81 -7.45
C SER A 481 -9.68 12.91 -8.66
N PHE A 482 -9.64 13.50 -9.84
CA PHE A 482 -9.64 12.81 -11.12
C PHE A 482 -8.29 12.99 -11.79
N VAL A 483 -7.76 11.90 -12.38
CA VAL A 483 -6.52 11.94 -13.15
C VAL A 483 -6.71 11.24 -14.49
N ALA A 484 -6.56 11.99 -15.57
CA ALA A 484 -6.49 11.45 -16.93
C ALA A 484 -5.04 11.08 -17.26
N ARG A 485 -4.77 9.78 -17.44
CA ARG A 485 -3.45 9.25 -17.83
C ARG A 485 -3.50 8.61 -19.21
N GLN A 486 -2.52 8.91 -20.06
CA GLN A 486 -2.40 8.30 -21.39
C GLN A 486 -2.36 6.77 -21.35
N PRO A 487 -1.51 6.11 -20.55
CA PRO A 487 -1.41 4.64 -20.57
C PRO A 487 -2.70 3.94 -20.16
N GLU A 488 -3.47 4.54 -19.24
CA GLU A 488 -4.74 3.97 -18.77
C GLU A 488 -5.81 4.00 -19.87
N LEU A 489 -5.97 5.14 -20.54
CA LEU A 489 -6.91 5.26 -21.66
C LEU A 489 -6.52 4.36 -22.84
N GLU A 490 -5.24 4.33 -23.21
CA GLU A 490 -4.73 3.45 -24.26
C GLU A 490 -4.96 1.97 -23.93
N PHE A 491 -4.68 1.57 -22.68
CA PHE A 491 -4.88 0.19 -22.23
C PHE A 491 -6.35 -0.22 -22.35
N ARG A 492 -7.28 0.60 -21.86
CA ARG A 492 -8.73 0.30 -21.94
C ARG A 492 -9.23 0.26 -23.38
N LEU A 493 -8.78 1.16 -24.24
CA LEU A 493 -9.14 1.16 -25.66
C LEU A 493 -8.57 -0.08 -26.39
N ARG A 494 -7.31 -0.45 -26.13
CA ARG A 494 -6.70 -1.65 -26.72
C ARG A 494 -7.33 -2.95 -26.24
N ALA A 495 -7.86 -2.98 -25.01
CA ALA A 495 -8.59 -4.12 -24.47
C ALA A 495 -9.87 -4.46 -25.27
N LEU A 496 -10.39 -3.53 -26.09
CA LEU A 496 -11.53 -3.79 -26.98
C LEU A 496 -11.17 -4.74 -28.13
N ALA A 497 -10.06 -4.50 -28.82
CA ALA A 497 -9.74 -5.12 -30.11
C ALA A 497 -8.63 -6.19 -30.07
N GLY A 498 -8.22 -6.64 -28.88
CA GLY A 498 -7.16 -7.66 -28.73
C GLY A 498 -7.45 -8.98 -29.48
N PRO A 499 -6.45 -9.59 -30.16
CA PRO A 499 -6.66 -10.83 -30.91
C PRO A 499 -7.12 -11.96 -29.99
N GLN A 500 -8.17 -12.67 -30.43
CA GLN A 500 -8.80 -13.82 -29.77
C GLN A 500 -9.37 -13.58 -28.35
N SER A 501 -9.19 -12.40 -27.76
CA SER A 501 -9.55 -12.15 -26.36
C SER A 501 -10.04 -10.76 -26.00
N GLY A 502 -9.93 -9.79 -26.93
CA GLY A 502 -10.54 -8.48 -26.77
C GLY A 502 -12.06 -8.60 -26.63
N LEU A 503 -12.68 -7.59 -26.04
CA LEU A 503 -14.13 -7.58 -25.83
C LEU A 503 -14.90 -7.82 -27.13
N LEU A 504 -14.43 -7.26 -28.25
CA LEU A 504 -15.02 -7.46 -29.58
C LEU A 504 -14.90 -8.91 -30.06
N ALA A 505 -13.76 -9.58 -29.82
CA ALA A 505 -13.58 -10.99 -30.16
C ALA A 505 -14.51 -11.90 -29.34
N GLN A 506 -14.75 -11.55 -28.07
CA GLN A 506 -15.71 -12.27 -27.22
C GLN A 506 -17.14 -12.09 -27.71
N VAL A 507 -17.52 -10.90 -28.18
CA VAL A 507 -18.81 -10.66 -28.83
C VAL A 507 -18.98 -11.58 -30.04
N ILE A 508 -18.01 -11.62 -30.96
CA ILE A 508 -18.07 -12.49 -32.15
C ILE A 508 -18.20 -13.96 -31.74
N THR A 509 -17.38 -14.41 -30.79
CA THR A 509 -17.31 -15.83 -30.42
C THR A 509 -18.59 -16.28 -29.72
N ARG A 510 -19.07 -15.51 -28.73
CA ARG A 510 -20.22 -15.90 -27.90
C ARG A 510 -21.55 -15.63 -28.60
N VAL A 511 -21.74 -14.42 -29.13
CA VAL A 511 -23.00 -14.03 -29.79
C VAL A 511 -23.08 -14.62 -31.20
N GLY A 512 -21.98 -14.57 -31.95
CA GLY A 512 -21.96 -15.08 -33.33
C GLY A 512 -22.34 -16.56 -33.41
N SER A 513 -21.94 -17.38 -32.43
CA SER A 513 -22.31 -18.80 -32.36
C SER A 513 -23.82 -19.06 -32.27
N GLN A 514 -24.60 -18.09 -31.81
CA GLN A 514 -26.05 -18.17 -31.61
C GLN A 514 -26.86 -17.53 -32.76
N LEU A 515 -26.18 -16.85 -33.69
CA LEU A 515 -26.79 -16.12 -34.80
C LEU A 515 -26.80 -16.93 -36.11
N ALA A 516 -27.80 -16.68 -36.97
CA ALA A 516 -27.81 -17.20 -38.33
C ALA A 516 -26.66 -16.61 -39.18
N VAL A 517 -26.20 -17.32 -40.22
CA VAL A 517 -25.03 -16.96 -41.04
C VAL A 517 -25.10 -15.52 -41.59
N GLY A 518 -26.27 -15.05 -42.02
CA GLY A 518 -26.47 -13.66 -42.48
C GLY A 518 -26.32 -12.61 -41.37
N GLN A 519 -26.75 -12.92 -40.16
CA GLN A 519 -26.61 -12.05 -38.98
C GLN A 519 -25.18 -12.06 -38.43
N GLN A 520 -24.46 -13.19 -38.55
CA GLN A 520 -23.03 -13.28 -38.21
C GLN A 520 -22.17 -12.32 -39.03
N ALA A 521 -22.45 -12.18 -40.33
CA ALA A 521 -21.74 -11.23 -41.19
C ALA A 521 -21.98 -9.78 -40.75
N GLY A 522 -23.24 -9.44 -40.39
CA GLY A 522 -23.58 -8.14 -39.84
C GLY A 522 -22.87 -7.83 -38.53
N LEU A 523 -22.82 -8.79 -37.59
CA LEU A 523 -22.10 -8.65 -36.32
C LEU A 523 -20.60 -8.46 -36.55
N ARG A 524 -19.98 -9.23 -37.45
CA ARG A 524 -18.56 -9.08 -37.81
C ARG A 524 -18.27 -7.68 -38.35
N HIS A 525 -19.07 -7.21 -39.30
CA HIS A 525 -18.93 -5.86 -39.85
C HIS A 525 -19.04 -4.77 -38.77
N GLN A 526 -19.99 -4.91 -37.83
CA GLN A 526 -20.10 -3.99 -36.70
C GLN A 526 -18.85 -4.01 -35.83
N THR A 527 -18.35 -5.20 -35.46
CA THR A 527 -17.14 -5.32 -34.63
C THR A 527 -15.88 -4.80 -35.32
N GLU A 528 -15.75 -5.00 -36.64
CA GLU A 528 -14.67 -4.43 -37.45
C GLU A 528 -14.75 -2.90 -37.49
N GLY A 529 -15.96 -2.34 -37.60
CA GLY A 529 -16.19 -0.90 -37.52
C GLY A 529 -15.76 -0.31 -36.16
N VAL A 530 -16.07 -0.99 -35.05
CA VAL A 530 -15.60 -0.57 -33.72
C VAL A 530 -14.09 -0.68 -33.59
N ALA A 531 -13.48 -1.76 -34.10
CA ALA A 531 -12.02 -1.93 -34.09
C ALA A 531 -11.31 -0.84 -34.92
N ALA A 532 -11.84 -0.48 -36.08
CA ALA A 532 -11.32 0.61 -36.90
C ALA A 532 -11.42 1.97 -36.21
N ALA A 533 -12.57 2.27 -35.59
CA ALA A 533 -12.76 3.49 -34.81
C ALA A 533 -11.81 3.53 -33.59
N GLN A 534 -11.63 2.40 -32.92
CA GLN A 534 -10.70 2.25 -31.81
C GLN A 534 -9.25 2.52 -32.23
N GLN A 535 -8.83 2.01 -33.39
CA GLN A 535 -7.48 2.26 -33.91
C GLN A 535 -7.27 3.73 -34.28
N ALA A 536 -8.27 4.37 -34.89
CA ALA A 536 -8.23 5.79 -35.24
C ALA A 536 -8.12 6.67 -33.99
N VAL A 537 -8.91 6.40 -32.95
CA VAL A 537 -8.93 7.24 -31.74
C VAL A 537 -7.65 7.16 -30.93
N LEU A 538 -6.89 6.05 -30.99
CA LEU A 538 -5.58 5.96 -30.32
C LEU A 538 -4.59 7.04 -30.80
N VAL A 539 -4.69 7.46 -32.07
CA VAL A 539 -3.87 8.57 -32.61
C VAL A 539 -4.26 9.89 -31.95
N HIS A 540 -5.56 10.13 -31.78
CA HIS A 540 -6.07 11.33 -31.10
C HIS A 540 -5.72 11.33 -29.60
N VAL A 541 -5.73 10.16 -28.94
CA VAL A 541 -5.25 10.02 -27.55
C VAL A 541 -3.80 10.48 -27.45
N ALA A 542 -2.92 9.93 -28.27
CA ALA A 542 -1.51 10.29 -28.25
C ALA A 542 -1.30 11.80 -28.52
N ASN A 543 -2.01 12.37 -29.50
CA ASN A 543 -1.91 13.79 -29.82
C ASN A 543 -2.39 14.69 -28.67
N PHE A 544 -3.54 14.38 -28.05
CA PHE A 544 -4.08 15.17 -26.93
C PHE A 544 -3.09 15.26 -25.77
N PHE A 545 -2.57 14.11 -25.34
CA PHE A 545 -1.57 14.07 -24.26
C PHE A 545 -0.25 14.74 -24.68
N GLN A 546 0.17 14.59 -25.93
CA GLN A 546 1.34 15.29 -26.45
C GLN A 546 1.18 16.82 -26.39
N GLN A 547 0.03 17.37 -26.79
CA GLN A 547 -0.20 18.82 -26.70
C GLN A 547 -0.24 19.29 -25.25
N ALA A 548 -0.88 18.53 -24.35
CA ALA A 548 -0.86 18.84 -22.92
C ALA A 548 0.58 18.87 -22.35
N GLY A 549 1.43 17.92 -22.78
CA GLY A 549 2.84 17.91 -22.43
C GLY A 549 3.62 19.12 -22.97
N ARG A 550 3.36 19.53 -24.22
CA ARG A 550 3.96 20.74 -24.81
C ARG A 550 3.56 22.01 -24.08
N PHE A 551 2.28 22.14 -23.73
CA PHE A 551 1.80 23.23 -22.89
C PHE A 551 2.55 23.28 -21.56
N ALA A 552 2.68 22.14 -20.85
CA ALA A 552 3.40 22.10 -19.58
C ALA A 552 4.89 22.44 -19.72
N LEU A 553 5.52 22.12 -20.85
CA LEU A 553 6.90 22.51 -21.15
C LEU A 553 7.04 24.01 -21.39
N ALA A 554 6.12 24.60 -22.17
CA ALA A 554 6.13 26.03 -22.49
C ALA A 554 5.79 26.91 -21.28
N ALA A 555 4.85 26.48 -20.44
CA ALA A 555 4.30 27.26 -19.33
C ALA A 555 5.20 27.40 -18.10
N GLY A 556 6.46 26.96 -18.14
CA GLY A 556 7.34 27.13 -16.99
C GLY A 556 8.79 27.40 -17.34
N ASP A 557 9.48 28.00 -16.38
CA ASP A 557 10.91 28.30 -16.46
C ASP A 557 11.78 27.09 -16.06
N GLY A 558 12.88 26.85 -16.80
CA GLY A 558 13.90 25.83 -16.50
C GLY A 558 13.73 24.46 -17.21
N GLU A 559 14.81 23.67 -17.24
CA GLU A 559 14.80 22.31 -17.80
C GLU A 559 14.00 21.32 -16.92
N VAL A 560 13.30 20.37 -17.56
CA VAL A 560 12.66 19.24 -16.87
C VAL A 560 13.75 18.31 -16.36
N GLY A 561 14.17 18.49 -15.11
CA GLY A 561 15.14 17.64 -14.43
C GLY A 561 14.55 16.28 -14.00
N ALA A 562 15.14 15.69 -12.95
CA ALA A 562 14.74 14.38 -12.40
C ALA A 562 13.35 14.34 -11.69
N TYR A 563 12.56 15.42 -11.77
CA TYR A 563 11.30 15.60 -11.03
C TYR A 563 10.12 15.84 -11.98
N SER A 564 8.91 15.51 -11.53
CA SER A 564 7.71 15.87 -12.28
C SER A 564 7.47 17.37 -12.23
N ARG A 565 6.99 17.91 -13.34
CA ARG A 565 6.58 19.32 -13.43
C ARG A 565 5.07 19.39 -13.37
N LYS A 566 4.54 20.26 -12.51
CA LYS A 566 3.10 20.52 -12.40
C LYS A 566 2.81 21.97 -12.79
N VAL A 567 1.84 22.17 -13.66
CA VAL A 567 1.42 23.50 -14.13
C VAL A 567 -0.07 23.65 -13.86
N ARG A 568 -0.42 24.54 -12.92
CA ARG A 568 -1.81 24.84 -12.58
C ARG A 568 -2.49 25.62 -13.72
N LEU A 569 -3.71 25.23 -14.05
CA LEU A 569 -4.53 25.85 -15.10
C LEU A 569 -5.28 27.07 -14.55
N ARG A 570 -4.61 28.23 -14.60
CA ARG A 570 -5.20 29.55 -14.31
C ARG A 570 -5.79 30.16 -15.59
N ASP A 571 -6.56 31.24 -15.44
CA ASP A 571 -7.17 31.91 -16.60
C ASP A 571 -6.11 32.39 -17.61
N GLU A 572 -4.98 32.92 -17.14
CA GLU A 572 -3.88 33.36 -18.00
C GLU A 572 -3.24 32.20 -18.77
N ALA A 573 -3.16 31.02 -18.13
CA ALA A 573 -2.62 29.83 -18.77
C ALA A 573 -3.55 29.30 -19.87
N ARG A 574 -4.87 29.46 -19.69
CA ARG A 574 -5.91 29.06 -20.65
C ARG A 574 -5.97 29.96 -21.88
N GLU A 575 -5.49 31.19 -21.78
CA GLU A 575 -5.41 32.15 -22.89
C GLU A 575 -4.18 31.92 -23.80
N SER A 576 -3.26 31.02 -23.42
CA SER A 576 -2.07 30.71 -24.21
C SER A 576 -2.38 30.02 -25.54
N GLY A 577 -1.53 30.26 -26.56
CA GLY A 577 -1.65 29.58 -27.85
C GLY A 577 -1.43 28.07 -27.73
N GLU A 578 -0.56 27.64 -26.84
CA GLU A 578 -0.31 26.23 -26.53
C GLU A 578 -1.55 25.56 -25.93
N TRP A 579 -2.34 26.27 -25.12
CA TRP A 579 -3.60 25.73 -24.59
C TRP A 579 -4.69 25.63 -25.68
N ALA A 580 -4.71 26.54 -26.66
CA ALA A 580 -5.61 26.43 -27.80
C ALA A 580 -5.36 25.12 -28.60
N GLU A 581 -4.10 24.69 -28.73
CA GLU A 581 -3.76 23.39 -29.34
C GLU A 581 -4.27 22.20 -28.49
N VAL A 582 -4.26 22.32 -27.15
CA VAL A 582 -4.85 21.31 -26.25
C VAL A 582 -6.36 21.21 -26.47
N LEU A 583 -7.06 22.34 -26.58
CA LEU A 583 -8.50 22.39 -26.86
C LEU A 583 -8.84 21.73 -28.21
N LEU A 584 -8.10 22.06 -29.27
CA LEU A 584 -8.27 21.44 -30.60
C LEU A 584 -8.00 19.93 -30.56
N ALA A 585 -6.94 19.50 -29.86
CA ALA A 585 -6.64 18.08 -29.72
C ALA A 585 -7.70 17.33 -28.90
N TRP A 586 -8.26 17.98 -27.87
CA TRP A 586 -9.37 17.46 -27.08
C TRP A 586 -10.64 17.29 -27.92
N ASP A 587 -11.03 18.29 -28.72
CA ASP A 587 -12.19 18.19 -29.60
C ASP A 587 -12.08 17.01 -30.57
N ASN A 588 -10.90 16.80 -31.15
CA ASN A 588 -10.64 15.65 -32.02
C ASN A 588 -10.75 14.30 -31.26
N LEU A 589 -10.22 14.23 -30.03
CA LEU A 589 -10.33 13.03 -29.20
C LEU A 589 -11.79 12.76 -28.80
N LYS A 590 -12.50 13.77 -28.31
CA LYS A 590 -13.92 13.72 -27.94
C LYS A 590 -14.78 13.23 -29.11
N ASN A 591 -14.59 13.80 -30.29
CA ASN A 591 -15.29 13.37 -31.52
C ASN A 591 -14.87 11.96 -31.96
N GLY A 592 -13.59 11.60 -31.83
CA GLY A 592 -13.08 10.26 -32.15
C GLY A 592 -13.57 9.16 -31.21
N LEU A 593 -13.91 9.48 -29.96
CA LEU A 593 -14.49 8.54 -29.00
C LEU A 593 -15.95 8.21 -29.30
N GLN A 594 -16.71 9.12 -29.94
CA GLN A 594 -18.14 8.92 -30.21
C GLN A 594 -18.43 7.67 -31.06
N PRO A 595 -17.75 7.41 -32.20
CA PRO A 595 -17.97 6.18 -32.97
C PRO A 595 -17.69 4.89 -32.19
N VAL A 596 -16.70 4.92 -31.27
CA VAL A 596 -16.40 3.78 -30.39
C VAL A 596 -17.58 3.54 -29.44
N VAL A 597 -18.02 4.58 -28.73
CA VAL A 597 -19.14 4.49 -27.77
C VAL A 597 -20.43 4.03 -28.45
N GLN A 598 -20.81 4.67 -29.57
CA GLN A 598 -22.00 4.30 -30.35
C GLN A 598 -21.90 2.86 -30.89
N GLY A 599 -20.70 2.46 -31.33
CA GLY A 599 -20.41 1.11 -31.76
C GLY A 599 -20.64 0.08 -30.66
N LEU A 600 -20.09 0.31 -29.47
CA LEU A 600 -20.27 -0.57 -28.30
C LEU A 600 -21.73 -0.64 -27.85
N GLN A 601 -22.46 0.49 -27.87
CA GLN A 601 -23.89 0.51 -27.57
C GLN A 601 -24.72 -0.31 -28.58
N ARG A 602 -24.38 -0.27 -29.87
CA ARG A 602 -25.02 -1.13 -30.89
C ARG A 602 -24.72 -2.61 -30.64
N LEU A 603 -23.48 -2.95 -30.31
CA LEU A 603 -23.11 -4.33 -29.96
C LEU A 603 -23.84 -4.82 -28.70
N ALA A 604 -24.00 -3.96 -27.69
CA ALA A 604 -24.77 -4.30 -26.50
C ALA A 604 -26.25 -4.60 -26.84
N ARG A 605 -26.87 -3.81 -27.73
CA ARG A 605 -28.23 -4.11 -28.21
C ARG A 605 -28.30 -5.45 -28.97
N ALA A 606 -27.33 -5.72 -29.83
CA ALA A 606 -27.26 -7.01 -30.54
C ALA A 606 -27.11 -8.21 -29.58
N VAL A 607 -26.40 -8.03 -28.46
CA VAL A 607 -26.29 -9.07 -27.43
C VAL A 607 -27.63 -9.24 -26.70
N ILE A 608 -28.35 -8.16 -26.37
CA ILE A 608 -29.69 -8.22 -25.75
C ILE A 608 -30.69 -8.95 -26.66
N GLU A 609 -30.67 -8.68 -27.96
CA GLU A 609 -31.58 -9.30 -28.94
C GLU A 609 -31.39 -10.82 -29.07
N VAL A 610 -30.22 -11.34 -28.70
CA VAL A 610 -29.85 -12.77 -28.74
C VAL A 610 -30.03 -13.43 -27.37
N GLN A 611 -30.23 -12.65 -26.32
CA GLN A 611 -30.35 -13.15 -24.96
C GLN A 611 -31.70 -13.86 -24.75
N ASP A 612 -31.66 -15.18 -24.60
CA ASP A 612 -32.78 -15.99 -24.10
C ASP A 612 -32.74 -16.05 -22.56
N ASP A 613 -33.88 -16.33 -21.91
CA ASP A 613 -33.98 -16.45 -20.45
C ASP A 613 -33.10 -17.61 -19.92
N GLY A 614 -31.86 -17.30 -19.50
CA GLY A 614 -30.95 -18.27 -18.86
C GLY A 614 -29.46 -18.16 -19.20
N ALA A 615 -29.04 -17.30 -20.13
CA ALA A 615 -27.63 -17.22 -20.57
C ALA A 615 -26.77 -16.27 -19.70
N ALA A 616 -26.32 -16.73 -18.52
CA ALA A 616 -25.44 -15.96 -17.61
C ALA A 616 -24.15 -15.45 -18.28
N GLU A 617 -23.65 -16.12 -19.32
CA GLU A 617 -22.42 -15.73 -20.04
C GLU A 617 -22.60 -14.50 -20.96
N LEU A 618 -23.82 -14.20 -21.41
CA LEU A 618 -24.13 -13.01 -22.22
C LEU A 618 -24.35 -11.78 -21.34
N ASP A 619 -24.91 -11.97 -20.16
CA ASP A 619 -25.11 -10.93 -19.14
C ASP A 619 -23.77 -10.31 -18.69
N ASP A 620 -22.72 -11.13 -18.59
CA ASP A 620 -21.35 -10.69 -18.33
C ASP A 620 -20.77 -9.83 -19.47
N LEU A 621 -21.08 -10.21 -20.70
CA LEU A 621 -20.61 -9.49 -21.89
C LEU A 621 -21.31 -8.13 -22.02
N LEU A 622 -22.62 -8.08 -21.76
CA LEU A 622 -23.39 -6.84 -21.68
C LEU A 622 -22.83 -5.90 -20.63
N THR A 623 -22.52 -6.46 -19.46
CA THR A 623 -21.94 -5.71 -18.34
C THR A 623 -20.58 -5.11 -18.71
N ALA A 624 -19.71 -5.90 -19.34
CA ALA A 624 -18.42 -5.41 -19.80
C ALA A 624 -18.56 -4.31 -20.86
N LEU A 625 -19.47 -4.46 -21.83
CA LEU A 625 -19.75 -3.43 -22.84
C LEU A 625 -20.28 -2.14 -22.22
N ALA A 626 -21.28 -2.25 -21.33
CA ALA A 626 -21.86 -1.12 -20.63
C ALA A 626 -20.85 -0.41 -19.72
N GLY A 627 -19.98 -1.18 -19.04
CA GLY A 627 -18.90 -0.65 -18.22
C GLY A 627 -17.91 0.19 -19.02
N VAL A 628 -17.48 -0.27 -20.21
CA VAL A 628 -16.61 0.54 -21.06
C VAL A 628 -17.30 1.81 -21.54
N VAL A 629 -18.58 1.72 -21.94
CA VAL A 629 -19.36 2.89 -22.38
C VAL A 629 -19.47 3.94 -21.26
N ARG A 630 -19.85 3.53 -20.05
CA ARG A 630 -19.96 4.44 -18.90
C ARG A 630 -18.62 5.03 -18.52
N TRP A 631 -17.56 4.22 -18.49
CA TRP A 631 -16.22 4.70 -18.18
C TRP A 631 -15.73 5.74 -19.18
N LEU A 632 -15.91 5.51 -20.49
CA LEU A 632 -15.56 6.48 -21.53
C LEU A 632 -16.39 7.77 -21.42
N GLY A 633 -17.67 7.66 -21.07
CA GLY A 633 -18.54 8.81 -20.79
C GLY A 633 -18.02 9.65 -19.62
N ASN A 634 -17.80 9.02 -18.47
CA ASN A 634 -17.28 9.68 -17.27
C ASN A 634 -15.89 10.29 -17.51
N PHE A 635 -14.99 9.57 -18.20
CA PHE A 635 -13.69 10.10 -18.60
C PHE A 635 -13.84 11.36 -19.45
N SER A 636 -14.74 11.34 -20.43
CA SER A 636 -14.97 12.47 -21.32
C SER A 636 -15.53 13.69 -20.59
N GLU A 637 -16.49 13.49 -19.69
CA GLU A 637 -17.08 14.55 -18.87
C GLU A 637 -16.04 15.20 -17.95
N GLN A 638 -15.23 14.38 -17.26
CA GLN A 638 -14.20 14.88 -16.34
C GLN A 638 -13.09 15.65 -17.07
N VAL A 639 -12.64 15.17 -18.24
CA VAL A 639 -11.67 15.92 -19.06
C VAL A 639 -12.30 17.18 -19.63
N GLN A 640 -13.57 17.16 -20.03
CA GLN A 640 -14.28 18.36 -20.48
C GLN A 640 -14.36 19.43 -19.39
N GLY A 641 -14.65 19.05 -18.13
CA GLY A 641 -14.62 19.96 -16.98
C GLY A 641 -13.22 20.55 -16.70
N ILE A 642 -12.16 19.83 -17.04
CA ILE A 642 -10.80 20.36 -16.96
C ILE A 642 -10.54 21.35 -18.10
N VAL A 643 -10.86 20.98 -19.33
CA VAL A 643 -10.36 21.66 -20.53
C VAL A 643 -11.27 22.80 -20.98
N GLU A 644 -12.59 22.58 -21.05
CA GLU A 644 -13.58 23.52 -21.61
C GLU A 644 -14.40 24.27 -20.56
N GLN A 645 -14.74 23.64 -19.43
CA GLN A 645 -15.71 24.15 -18.47
C GLN A 645 -15.09 24.31 -17.07
N PRO A 646 -14.18 25.30 -16.86
CA PRO A 646 -13.52 25.48 -15.58
C PRO A 646 -14.53 25.75 -14.46
N ASP A 647 -14.44 24.98 -13.39
CA ASP A 647 -15.19 25.17 -12.16
C ASP A 647 -14.29 25.82 -11.09
N SER A 648 -14.70 26.97 -10.58
CA SER A 648 -14.01 27.68 -9.49
C SER A 648 -13.86 26.86 -8.20
N ALA A 649 -14.73 25.86 -7.98
CA ALA A 649 -14.64 24.94 -6.86
C ALA A 649 -13.60 23.82 -7.06
N ARG A 650 -12.93 23.77 -8.23
CA ARG A 650 -11.94 22.75 -8.59
C ARG A 650 -10.60 23.36 -8.94
N ILE A 651 -9.55 22.62 -8.62
CA ILE A 651 -8.16 22.90 -8.94
C ILE A 651 -7.78 21.97 -10.08
N CYS A 652 -7.43 22.51 -11.23
CA CYS A 652 -7.00 21.73 -12.38
C CYS A 652 -5.53 22.02 -12.72
N TRP A 653 -4.77 20.97 -13.09
CA TRP A 653 -3.38 21.12 -13.49
C TRP A 653 -2.96 20.06 -14.50
N VAL A 654 -1.88 20.36 -15.24
CA VAL A 654 -1.17 19.40 -16.09
C VAL A 654 0.10 18.97 -15.36
N GLU A 655 0.32 17.66 -15.27
CA GLU A 655 1.56 17.11 -14.73
C GLU A 655 2.33 16.39 -15.84
N LEU A 656 3.62 16.71 -15.93
CA LEU A 656 4.58 16.06 -16.80
C LEU A 656 5.51 15.22 -15.93
N GLY A 657 5.41 13.89 -16.05
CA GLY A 657 6.24 12.96 -15.28
C GLY A 657 7.75 13.07 -15.57
N PRO A 658 8.60 12.39 -14.78
CA PRO A 658 10.05 12.38 -14.99
C PRO A 658 10.42 12.01 -16.43
N ASN A 659 11.41 12.69 -17.01
CA ASN A 659 11.85 12.56 -18.41
C ASN A 659 10.86 13.05 -19.48
N ALA A 660 9.80 13.78 -19.10
CA ALA A 660 8.83 14.38 -20.04
C ALA A 660 8.06 13.40 -20.94
N ARG A 661 7.95 12.12 -20.56
CA ARG A 661 7.36 11.06 -21.41
C ARG A 661 5.90 10.70 -21.12
N SER A 662 5.32 11.24 -20.06
CA SER A 662 3.97 10.85 -19.63
C SER A 662 3.21 12.03 -19.03
N PRO A 663 2.64 12.89 -19.89
CA PRO A 663 1.76 13.96 -19.43
C PRO A 663 0.43 13.40 -18.93
N SER A 664 -0.16 14.10 -17.98
CA SER A 664 -1.44 13.76 -17.36
C SER A 664 -2.19 15.02 -16.98
N LEU A 665 -3.52 14.97 -17.02
CA LEU A 665 -4.38 16.07 -16.57
C LEU A 665 -5.03 15.66 -15.24
N HIS A 666 -5.15 16.61 -14.34
CA HIS A 666 -5.63 16.37 -12.99
C HIS A 666 -6.68 17.39 -12.61
N SER A 667 -7.60 16.97 -11.76
CA SER A 667 -8.60 17.84 -11.14
C SER A 667 -8.87 17.41 -9.71
N ALA A 668 -8.90 18.35 -8.75
CA ALA A 668 -9.18 18.09 -7.34
C ALA A 668 -10.11 19.17 -6.77
N PRO A 669 -10.89 18.93 -5.70
CA PRO A 669 -11.69 19.97 -5.08
C PRO A 669 -10.80 21.04 -4.39
N LEU A 670 -11.16 22.32 -4.56
CA LEU A 670 -10.47 23.45 -3.93
C LEU A 670 -10.62 23.42 -2.41
N ALA A 671 -11.88 23.36 -1.96
CA ALA A 671 -12.26 23.30 -0.56
C ALA A 671 -13.10 22.06 -0.29
N VAL A 672 -12.80 21.35 0.79
CA VAL A 672 -13.53 20.15 1.22
C VAL A 672 -14.63 20.48 2.24
N GLY A 673 -14.49 21.61 2.96
CA GLY A 673 -15.42 22.05 4.00
C GLY A 673 -16.89 22.01 3.60
N PRO A 674 -17.31 22.61 2.46
CA PRO A 674 -18.70 22.59 2.02
C PRO A 674 -19.28 21.17 1.83
N LEU A 675 -18.45 20.23 1.38
CA LEU A 675 -18.87 18.84 1.21
C LEU A 675 -19.06 18.15 2.56
N LEU A 676 -18.12 18.33 3.49
CA LEU A 676 -18.20 17.76 4.83
C LEU A 676 -19.36 18.39 5.62
N GLU A 677 -19.63 19.67 5.43
CA GLU A 677 -20.78 20.38 6.00
C GLU A 677 -22.11 19.77 5.57
N LYS A 678 -22.31 19.60 4.26
CA LYS A 678 -23.51 18.99 3.72
C LYS A 678 -23.69 17.54 4.16
N HIS A 679 -22.63 16.72 4.09
CA HIS A 679 -22.75 15.27 4.16
C HIS A 679 -22.39 14.66 5.52
N LEU A 680 -21.64 15.37 6.36
CA LEU A 680 -21.28 14.93 7.71
C LEU A 680 -21.93 15.82 8.78
N TRP A 681 -21.65 17.13 8.79
CA TRP A 681 -22.10 18.01 9.89
C TRP A 681 -23.62 18.15 9.93
N PHE A 682 -24.28 18.45 8.81
CA PHE A 682 -25.75 18.59 8.80
C PHE A 682 -26.52 17.28 8.71
N ALA A 683 -25.90 16.22 8.17
CA ALA A 683 -26.59 14.96 7.90
C ALA A 683 -26.51 13.93 9.04
N LYS A 684 -25.61 14.12 10.01
CA LYS A 684 -25.35 13.16 11.09
C LYS A 684 -25.72 13.76 12.44
N ARG A 685 -26.24 12.94 13.37
CA ARG A 685 -26.56 13.36 14.74
C ARG A 685 -25.33 13.62 15.58
N SER A 686 -24.25 12.86 15.41
CA SER A 686 -23.00 13.07 16.14
C SER A 686 -21.80 12.66 15.29
N VAL A 687 -20.78 13.52 15.31
CA VAL A 687 -19.52 13.31 14.60
C VAL A 687 -18.38 13.64 15.55
N VAL A 688 -17.54 12.66 15.84
CA VAL A 688 -16.35 12.82 16.69
C VAL A 688 -15.12 12.74 15.79
N LEU A 689 -14.36 13.82 15.68
CA LEU A 689 -13.03 13.79 15.06
C LEU A 689 -11.97 13.67 16.15
N THR A 690 -11.02 12.76 15.99
CA THR A 690 -9.89 12.66 16.91
C THR A 690 -8.58 12.39 16.19
N SER A 691 -7.49 12.92 16.74
CA SER A 691 -6.13 12.72 16.25
C SER A 691 -5.13 13.14 17.33
N ALA A 692 -3.87 12.68 17.19
CA ALA A 692 -2.77 13.16 18.03
C ALA A 692 -2.47 14.65 17.84
N THR A 693 -2.76 15.16 16.64
CA THR A 693 -2.42 16.52 16.23
C THR A 693 -3.56 17.13 15.40
N LEU A 694 -4.35 18.05 15.97
CA LEU A 694 -5.44 18.77 15.30
C LEU A 694 -5.39 20.27 15.54
N ALA A 695 -5.09 20.68 16.76
CA ALA A 695 -5.01 22.05 17.19
C ALA A 695 -3.64 22.69 16.86
N THR A 696 -3.67 24.00 16.63
CA THR A 696 -2.51 24.89 16.53
C THR A 696 -2.46 25.79 17.77
N ASP A 697 -1.59 26.80 17.79
CA ASP A 697 -1.51 27.78 18.90
C ASP A 697 -2.86 28.48 19.18
N GLU A 698 -3.70 28.63 18.15
CA GLU A 698 -5.06 29.20 18.22
C GLU A 698 -6.15 28.15 18.54
N GLY A 699 -5.77 26.97 19.04
CA GLY A 699 -6.69 25.87 19.31
C GLY A 699 -7.19 25.21 18.01
N PHE A 700 -8.49 24.94 17.90
CA PHE A 700 -9.07 24.26 16.74
C PHE A 700 -9.50 25.19 15.60
N ALA A 701 -9.27 26.51 15.70
CA ALA A 701 -9.73 27.49 14.70
C ALA A 701 -9.30 27.12 13.27
N TYR A 702 -8.03 26.72 13.10
CA TYR A 702 -7.46 26.33 11.82
C TYR A 702 -8.21 25.15 11.16
N ILE A 703 -8.41 24.05 11.90
CA ILE A 703 -9.09 22.86 11.36
C ILE A 703 -10.60 23.09 11.21
N LYS A 704 -11.23 23.87 12.09
CA LYS A 704 -12.66 24.23 12.00
C LYS A 704 -12.95 25.00 10.73
N LYS A 705 -12.11 25.99 10.38
CA LYS A 705 -12.23 26.76 9.13
C LYS A 705 -12.13 25.86 7.90
N ARG A 706 -11.21 24.89 7.88
CA ARG A 706 -10.98 24.03 6.70
C ARG A 706 -12.05 22.96 6.50
N LEU A 707 -12.54 22.39 7.60
CA LEU A 707 -13.56 21.34 7.57
C LEU A 707 -14.99 21.88 7.69
N HIS A 708 -15.18 23.20 7.87
CA HIS A 708 -16.47 23.83 8.21
C HIS A 708 -17.10 23.26 9.51
N ALA A 709 -16.27 22.92 10.49
CA ALA A 709 -16.70 22.29 11.75
C ALA A 709 -17.04 23.33 12.84
N TYR A 710 -17.67 24.46 12.48
CA TYR A 710 -17.78 25.65 13.34
C TYR A 710 -18.53 25.40 14.66
N ASP A 711 -19.57 24.57 14.63
CA ASP A 711 -20.43 24.27 15.79
C ASP A 711 -19.95 23.07 16.63
N ALA A 712 -18.83 22.46 16.27
CA ALA A 712 -18.31 21.32 17.02
C ALA A 712 -17.71 21.75 18.36
N ASP A 713 -18.03 20.98 19.41
CA ASP A 713 -17.40 21.09 20.73
C ASP A 713 -15.91 20.75 20.64
N GLU A 714 -15.11 21.26 21.58
CA GLU A 714 -13.65 21.16 21.52
C GLU A 714 -13.08 20.54 22.80
N LEU A 715 -12.15 19.61 22.65
CA LEU A 715 -11.40 19.02 23.76
C LEU A 715 -9.94 18.80 23.38
N ILE A 716 -9.04 19.39 24.15
CA ILE A 716 -7.62 19.04 24.12
C ILE A 716 -7.29 18.23 25.37
N VAL A 717 -6.75 17.03 25.18
CA VAL A 717 -6.12 16.23 26.22
C VAL A 717 -4.64 16.05 25.86
N GLY A 718 -3.76 16.61 26.69
CA GLY A 718 -2.32 16.53 26.50
C GLY A 718 -1.80 15.08 26.52
N SER A 719 -0.51 14.92 26.25
CA SER A 719 0.13 13.61 26.34
C SER A 719 0.37 13.21 27.81
N PRO A 720 0.34 11.91 28.15
CA PRO A 720 0.67 11.43 29.49
C PRO A 720 2.19 11.37 29.78
N PHE A 721 3.05 11.66 28.79
CA PHE A 721 4.51 11.53 28.93
C PHE A 721 5.16 12.80 29.51
N ASN A 722 6.23 12.62 30.29
CA ASN A 722 7.00 13.72 30.85
C ASN A 722 8.11 14.18 29.88
N TYR A 723 7.72 14.93 28.84
CA TYR A 723 8.68 15.42 27.85
C TYR A 723 9.75 16.35 28.42
N ARG A 724 9.44 17.08 29.49
CA ARG A 724 10.38 18.04 30.10
C ARG A 724 11.63 17.35 30.65
N GLU A 725 11.45 16.19 31.27
CA GLU A 725 12.55 15.41 31.85
C GLU A 725 13.13 14.39 30.86
N ASN A 726 12.33 13.91 29.91
CA ASN A 726 12.72 12.81 29.03
C ASN A 726 13.16 13.26 27.62
N THR A 727 12.93 14.51 27.24
CA THR A 727 13.23 14.99 25.88
C THR A 727 14.00 16.30 25.89
N LEU A 728 15.18 16.24 25.27
CA LEU A 728 15.99 17.41 24.94
C LEU A 728 15.82 17.75 23.46
N ILE A 729 15.49 19.01 23.17
CA ILE A 729 15.52 19.58 21.83
C ILE A 729 16.79 20.40 21.68
N CYS A 730 17.67 20.00 20.77
CA CYS A 730 18.84 20.76 20.38
C CYS A 730 18.58 21.46 19.05
N VAL A 731 18.66 22.80 19.05
CA VAL A 731 18.63 23.60 17.81
C VAL A 731 20.06 23.95 17.43
N ALA A 732 20.47 23.59 16.21
CA ALA A 732 21.81 23.84 15.71
C ALA A 732 22.01 25.34 15.40
N GLU A 733 22.61 26.08 16.32
CA GLU A 733 22.61 27.55 16.29
C GLU A 733 23.46 28.14 15.16
N ASP A 734 24.62 27.57 14.86
CA ASP A 734 25.58 28.08 13.86
C ASP A 734 25.38 27.43 12.47
N MET A 735 24.27 26.72 12.25
CA MET A 735 23.95 26.16 10.94
C MET A 735 23.63 27.28 9.92
N PRO A 736 24.11 27.16 8.67
CA PRO A 736 23.64 27.97 7.55
C PRO A 736 22.11 27.85 7.39
N GLU A 737 21.45 28.84 6.79
CA GLU A 737 20.04 28.66 6.42
C GLU A 737 19.90 27.74 5.20
N PRO A 738 18.82 26.95 5.05
CA PRO A 738 18.62 26.04 3.92
C PRO A 738 18.75 26.68 2.53
N ALA A 739 18.49 27.99 2.41
CA ALA A 739 18.66 28.76 1.16
C ALA A 739 20.13 28.82 0.68
N GLN A 740 21.11 28.57 1.57
CA GLN A 740 22.54 28.54 1.25
C GLN A 740 22.99 27.18 0.66
N GLY A 741 22.05 26.32 0.25
CA GLY A 741 22.25 25.17 -0.62
C GLY A 741 23.44 24.26 -0.24
N ALA A 742 24.55 24.41 -0.98
CA ALA A 742 25.74 23.58 -0.83
C ALA A 742 26.42 23.69 0.54
N LEU A 743 26.47 24.91 1.11
CA LEU A 743 27.09 25.12 2.43
C LEU A 743 26.26 24.43 3.53
N PHE A 744 24.93 24.59 3.46
CA PHE A 744 24.00 23.90 4.36
C PHE A 744 24.17 22.39 4.28
N GLN A 745 24.17 21.84 3.06
CA GLN A 745 24.26 20.40 2.83
C GLN A 745 25.55 19.81 3.41
N ARG A 746 26.70 20.44 3.16
CA ARG A 746 27.99 19.98 3.68
C ARG A 746 28.04 20.00 5.21
N LYS A 747 27.49 21.05 5.84
CA LYS A 747 27.45 21.17 7.31
C LYS A 747 26.47 20.17 7.94
N LEU A 748 25.33 19.94 7.29
CA LEU A 748 24.35 18.92 7.70
C LEU A 748 24.98 17.52 7.69
N GLU A 749 25.65 17.15 6.60
CA GLU A 749 26.35 15.86 6.45
C GLU A 749 27.41 15.65 7.55
N GLN A 750 28.25 16.66 7.80
CA GLN A 750 29.28 16.63 8.84
C GLN A 750 28.68 16.48 10.25
N GLY A 751 27.66 17.28 10.57
CA GLY A 751 26.99 17.26 11.87
C GLY A 751 26.23 15.95 12.11
N LEU A 752 25.52 15.44 11.08
CA LEU A 752 24.82 14.16 11.16
C LEU A 752 25.78 13.00 11.39
N ALA A 753 26.91 12.94 10.68
CA ALA A 753 27.91 11.90 10.87
C ALA A 753 28.45 11.91 12.30
N ALA A 754 28.84 13.08 12.80
CA ALA A 754 29.37 13.22 14.15
C ALA A 754 28.31 12.86 15.22
N LEU A 755 27.07 13.32 15.06
CA LEU A 755 25.95 13.00 15.96
C LEU A 755 25.71 11.48 16.01
N CYS A 756 25.54 10.84 14.85
CA CYS A 756 25.25 9.41 14.79
C CYS A 756 26.40 8.56 15.35
N LEU A 757 27.65 8.98 15.18
CA LEU A 757 28.80 8.32 15.80
C LEU A 757 28.75 8.43 17.33
N ALA A 758 28.49 9.62 17.87
CA ALA A 758 28.45 9.86 19.31
C ALA A 758 27.30 9.11 19.99
N THR A 759 26.15 8.98 19.33
CA THR A 759 24.97 8.27 19.86
C THR A 759 24.90 6.79 19.49
N LYS A 760 25.95 6.26 18.84
CA LYS A 760 26.03 4.87 18.34
C LYS A 760 24.83 4.47 17.46
N GLY A 761 24.41 5.38 16.58
CA GLY A 761 23.20 5.26 15.79
C GLY A 761 21.95 5.57 16.63
N ARG A 762 20.98 4.64 16.62
CA ARG A 762 19.66 4.75 17.26
C ARG A 762 18.89 6.00 16.79
N ALA A 763 19.07 6.34 15.52
CA ALA A 763 18.63 7.61 14.96
C ALA A 763 17.62 7.44 13.82
N LEU A 764 16.54 8.22 13.85
CA LEU A 764 15.64 8.45 12.73
C LEU A 764 15.89 9.85 12.18
N VAL A 765 16.31 9.95 10.92
CA VAL A 765 16.58 11.23 10.25
C VAL A 765 15.49 11.50 9.23
N LEU A 766 14.73 12.58 9.46
CA LEU A 766 13.61 13.00 8.63
C LEU A 766 14.03 14.09 7.63
N PHE A 767 13.80 13.78 6.36
CA PHE A 767 14.04 14.66 5.22
C PHE A 767 12.73 15.15 4.61
N THR A 768 12.77 16.35 4.04
CA THR A 768 11.69 16.91 3.19
C THR A 768 11.93 16.64 1.71
N SER A 769 13.11 16.14 1.33
CA SER A 769 13.51 15.87 -0.06
C SER A 769 14.20 14.53 -0.21
N HIS A 770 13.72 13.71 -1.17
CA HIS A 770 14.39 12.48 -1.59
C HIS A 770 15.78 12.71 -2.17
N ALA A 771 16.03 13.86 -2.81
CA ALA A 771 17.35 14.21 -3.35
C ALA A 771 18.37 14.31 -2.22
N GLN A 772 18.01 15.13 -1.21
CA GLN A 772 18.85 15.38 -0.06
C GLN A 772 19.10 14.11 0.74
N LEU A 773 18.06 13.27 0.89
CA LEU A 773 18.18 11.96 1.52
C LEU A 773 19.20 11.08 0.80
N ARG A 774 19.10 10.90 -0.53
CA ARG A 774 20.05 10.08 -1.30
C ARG A 774 21.49 10.58 -1.16
N GLN A 775 21.69 11.89 -1.29
CA GLN A 775 23.00 12.50 -1.18
C GLN A 775 23.61 12.27 0.22
N THR A 776 22.83 12.53 1.26
CA THR A 776 23.26 12.37 2.65
C THR A 776 23.51 10.89 2.98
N ALA A 777 22.68 9.97 2.49
CA ALA A 777 22.85 8.53 2.67
C ALA A 777 24.20 8.06 2.10
N SER A 778 24.54 8.49 0.88
CA SER A 778 25.83 8.17 0.25
C SER A 778 27.01 8.65 1.08
N TYR A 779 26.91 9.86 1.66
CA TYR A 779 27.95 10.41 2.53
C TYR A 779 28.08 9.67 3.87
N LEU A 780 26.96 9.33 4.51
CA LEU A 780 26.93 8.75 5.85
C LEU A 780 27.38 7.29 5.90
N ARG A 781 27.16 6.50 4.85
CA ARG A 781 27.50 5.06 4.82
C ARG A 781 28.95 4.81 5.23
N GLY A 782 29.92 5.37 4.52
CA GLY A 782 31.34 5.09 4.78
C GLY A 782 31.82 5.37 6.22
N PRO A 783 31.57 6.56 6.80
CA PRO A 783 31.93 6.83 8.19
C PRO A 783 31.21 5.97 9.23
N LEU A 784 29.91 5.70 9.05
CA LEU A 784 29.09 4.98 10.02
C LEU A 784 29.30 3.46 9.97
N GLU A 785 29.45 2.89 8.77
CA GLU A 785 29.74 1.47 8.57
C GLU A 785 31.08 1.07 9.21
N ARG A 786 32.11 1.92 9.08
CA ARG A 786 33.40 1.73 9.77
C ARG A 786 33.29 1.70 11.30
N ALA A 787 32.24 2.31 11.86
CA ALA A 787 31.95 2.31 13.28
C ALA A 787 30.94 1.20 13.69
N GLY A 788 30.56 0.31 12.77
CA GLY A 788 29.58 -0.76 13.02
C GLY A 788 28.12 -0.28 13.07
N ILE A 789 27.82 0.92 12.56
CA ILE A 789 26.46 1.49 12.56
C ILE A 789 25.85 1.31 11.17
N ARG A 790 24.73 0.58 11.10
CA ARG A 790 24.03 0.31 9.84
C ARG A 790 23.19 1.50 9.38
N VAL A 791 23.28 1.85 8.09
CA VAL A 791 22.47 2.92 7.49
C VAL A 791 21.38 2.31 6.62
N PHE A 792 20.13 2.52 7.01
CA PHE A 792 18.95 2.18 6.23
C PHE A 792 18.40 3.44 5.55
N ASP A 793 18.15 3.38 4.24
CA ASP A 793 17.55 4.49 3.52
C ASP A 793 16.41 4.00 2.63
N GLN A 794 15.32 4.78 2.56
CA GLN A 794 14.10 4.32 1.88
C GLN A 794 14.19 4.21 0.35
N ILE A 795 15.28 4.66 -0.26
CA ILE A 795 15.35 4.88 -1.72
C ILE A 795 16.24 3.83 -2.39
N ALA A 796 17.35 3.46 -1.77
CA ALA A 796 18.29 2.49 -2.32
C ALA A 796 17.81 1.04 -2.10
N SER A 797 17.02 0.79 -1.06
CA SER A 797 16.47 -0.53 -0.82
C SER A 797 15.21 -0.71 -1.68
N SER A 798 15.17 -1.72 -2.54
CA SER A 798 13.94 -2.26 -3.19
C SER A 798 12.97 -2.89 -2.16
N THR A 799 13.13 -2.52 -0.90
CA THR A 799 12.57 -3.11 0.30
C THR A 799 11.39 -2.28 0.76
N SER A 800 10.31 -2.94 1.20
CA SER A 800 9.13 -2.23 1.68
C SER A 800 9.44 -1.43 2.95
N ARG A 801 8.71 -0.33 3.15
CA ARG A 801 8.77 0.50 4.36
C ARG A 801 8.69 -0.33 5.66
N HIS A 802 7.83 -1.34 5.68
CA HIS A 802 7.66 -2.22 6.84
C HIS A 802 8.94 -3.01 7.14
N GLN A 803 9.60 -3.56 6.12
CA GLN A 803 10.86 -4.28 6.29
C GLN A 803 12.01 -3.35 6.69
N LEU A 804 12.06 -2.13 6.17
CA LEU A 804 13.03 -1.12 6.65
C LEU A 804 12.86 -0.87 8.14
N LEU A 805 11.62 -0.69 8.61
CA LEU A 805 11.34 -0.51 10.04
C LEU A 805 11.68 -1.75 10.87
N GLN A 806 11.38 -2.95 10.38
CA GLN A 806 11.72 -4.17 11.12
C GLN A 806 13.24 -4.39 11.17
N SER A 807 13.95 -4.14 10.08
CA SER A 807 15.42 -4.25 10.03
C SER A 807 16.09 -3.22 10.93
N PHE A 808 15.54 -2.00 10.96
CA PHE A 808 15.95 -0.96 11.89
C PHE A 808 15.70 -1.36 13.34
N ARG A 809 14.51 -1.88 13.68
CA ARG A 809 14.19 -2.37 15.04
C ARG A 809 15.07 -3.52 15.50
N ALA A 810 15.44 -4.43 14.59
CA ALA A 810 16.30 -5.57 14.89
C ALA A 810 17.79 -5.19 14.98
N ALA A 811 18.16 -3.97 14.61
CA ALA A 811 19.53 -3.51 14.63
C ALA A 811 19.85 -2.72 15.91
N GLU A 812 20.85 -3.18 16.65
CA GLU A 812 21.29 -2.51 17.89
C GLU A 812 21.91 -1.11 17.61
N HIS A 813 22.69 -1.00 16.54
CA HIS A 813 23.32 0.22 16.07
C HIS A 813 22.89 0.53 14.64
N ALA A 814 21.87 1.38 14.49
CA ALA A 814 21.37 1.76 13.17
C ALA A 814 20.90 3.20 13.05
N VAL A 815 20.92 3.71 11.82
CA VAL A 815 20.37 5.00 11.41
C VAL A 815 19.38 4.74 10.29
N LEU A 816 18.15 5.24 10.44
CA LEU A 816 17.12 5.17 9.42
C LEU A 816 16.88 6.56 8.81
N LEU A 817 17.07 6.66 7.49
CA LEU A 817 16.87 7.86 6.71
C LEU A 817 15.52 7.79 5.99
N GLY A 818 14.58 8.64 6.41
CA GLY A 818 13.20 8.67 5.91
C GLY A 818 12.82 10.01 5.32
N ALA A 819 12.03 10.00 4.24
CA ALA A 819 11.38 11.20 3.71
C ALA A 819 9.91 11.23 4.15
N ARG A 820 9.03 11.93 3.40
CA ARG A 820 7.62 12.22 3.75
C ARG A 820 6.86 11.04 4.37
N SER A 821 7.00 9.83 3.83
CA SER A 821 6.27 8.67 4.37
C SER A 821 6.62 8.38 5.83
N PHE A 822 7.88 8.57 6.27
CA PHE A 822 8.35 8.25 7.63
C PHE A 822 8.04 9.32 8.69
N TRP A 823 7.46 10.46 8.29
CA TRP A 823 6.96 11.47 9.24
C TRP A 823 5.78 10.94 10.06
N GLU A 824 5.08 9.94 9.53
CA GLU A 824 3.94 9.28 10.17
C GLU A 824 4.12 7.78 10.26
N GLY A 825 3.31 7.08 11.05
CA GLY A 825 3.21 5.62 11.03
C GLY A 825 4.49 4.84 11.38
N VAL A 826 5.46 5.47 12.06
CA VAL A 826 6.63 4.80 12.66
C VAL A 826 6.33 4.56 14.13
N ASP A 827 6.50 3.33 14.57
CA ASP A 827 6.26 2.91 15.95
C ASP A 827 7.48 2.13 16.46
N VAL A 828 8.46 2.82 17.01
CA VAL A 828 9.66 2.20 17.58
C VAL A 828 9.69 2.60 19.05
N VAL A 829 9.74 1.63 19.95
CA VAL A 829 9.67 1.84 21.40
C VAL A 829 11.06 1.58 21.99
N GLY A 830 11.44 2.38 22.99
CA GLY A 830 12.69 2.20 23.73
C GLY A 830 13.96 2.60 22.96
N GLU A 831 15.09 2.04 23.38
CA GLU A 831 16.43 2.47 22.98
C GLU A 831 16.72 2.38 21.47
N ALA A 832 16.00 1.54 20.73
CA ALA A 832 16.15 1.39 19.29
C ALA A 832 15.95 2.72 18.54
N LEU A 833 15.19 3.66 19.10
CA LEU A 833 15.06 5.03 18.61
C LEU A 833 15.22 6.03 19.76
N SER A 834 16.44 6.56 19.93
CA SER A 834 16.78 7.53 20.97
C SER A 834 17.07 8.93 20.40
N VAL A 835 17.30 9.04 19.10
CA VAL A 835 17.63 10.31 18.42
C VAL A 835 16.68 10.52 17.25
N LEU A 836 15.98 11.66 17.25
CA LEU A 836 15.19 12.11 16.12
C LEU A 836 15.87 13.33 15.50
N VAL A 837 16.11 13.31 14.20
CA VAL A 837 16.70 14.44 13.50
C VAL A 837 15.72 15.05 12.51
N ILE A 838 15.49 16.34 12.64
CA ILE A 838 14.76 17.16 11.67
C ILE A 838 15.78 17.96 10.86
N THR A 839 15.98 17.54 9.61
CA THR A 839 16.99 18.16 8.73
C THR A 839 16.56 19.55 8.25
N LYS A 840 15.27 19.72 7.92
CA LYS A 840 14.64 20.98 7.48
C LYS A 840 13.21 21.04 7.99
N LEU A 841 12.71 22.26 8.19
CA LEU A 841 11.29 22.47 8.50
C LEU A 841 10.39 21.92 7.37
N PRO A 842 9.32 21.17 7.70
CA PRO A 842 8.51 20.41 6.75
C PRO A 842 7.46 21.25 6.01
N PHE A 843 7.92 22.34 5.40
CA PHE A 843 7.09 23.14 4.49
C PHE A 843 6.72 22.33 3.25
N ASP A 844 5.49 22.51 2.77
CA ASP A 844 5.10 22.04 1.45
C ASP A 844 5.87 22.78 0.35
N VAL A 845 5.87 22.17 -0.84
CA VAL A 845 6.33 22.81 -2.05
C VAL A 845 5.30 23.87 -2.47
N PRO A 846 5.63 25.18 -2.45
CA PRO A 846 4.66 26.23 -2.75
C PRO A 846 4.12 26.18 -4.18
N SER A 847 4.89 25.59 -5.11
CA SER A 847 4.50 25.39 -6.50
C SER A 847 3.63 24.14 -6.72
N ASP A 848 3.28 23.38 -5.67
CA ASP A 848 2.29 22.33 -5.81
C ASP A 848 0.91 22.97 -6.06
N PRO A 849 0.17 22.57 -7.11
CA PRO A 849 -1.08 23.22 -7.49
C PRO A 849 -2.14 23.27 -6.39
N ILE A 850 -2.18 22.25 -5.52
CA ILE A 850 -3.16 22.19 -4.43
C ILE A 850 -2.80 23.20 -3.34
N ILE A 851 -1.53 23.24 -2.97
CA ILE A 851 -0.98 24.15 -1.97
C ILE A 851 -1.10 25.60 -2.43
N GLU A 852 -0.75 25.87 -3.69
CA GLU A 852 -0.88 27.19 -4.32
C GLU A 852 -2.34 27.66 -4.36
N ALA A 853 -3.27 26.77 -4.71
CA ALA A 853 -4.69 27.11 -4.81
C ALA A 853 -5.34 27.40 -3.46
N ARG A 854 -5.04 26.59 -2.46
CA ARG A 854 -5.52 26.82 -1.10
C ARG A 854 -4.84 28.01 -0.45
N GLY A 855 -3.54 28.17 -0.68
CA GLY A 855 -2.81 29.33 -0.18
C GLY A 855 -3.41 30.66 -0.65
N ALA A 856 -3.89 30.71 -1.89
CA ALA A 856 -4.55 31.88 -2.46
C ALA A 856 -5.91 32.23 -1.82
N THR A 857 -6.49 31.35 -0.98
CA THR A 857 -7.73 31.66 -0.23
C THR A 857 -7.46 32.38 1.09
N PHE A 858 -6.20 32.66 1.42
CA PHE A 858 -5.78 33.38 2.63
C PHE A 858 -5.12 34.70 2.24
N GLU A 859 -5.29 35.74 3.06
CA GLU A 859 -4.65 37.04 2.84
C GLU A 859 -3.13 36.92 3.02
N ASP A 860 -2.69 36.29 4.12
CA ASP A 860 -1.31 35.86 4.31
C ASP A 860 -1.18 34.34 4.16
N THR A 861 -0.94 33.89 2.93
CA THR A 861 -0.66 32.48 2.61
C THR A 861 0.44 31.86 3.46
N PHE A 862 1.47 32.64 3.82
CA PHE A 862 2.62 32.09 4.53
C PHE A 862 2.30 31.90 6.01
N GLY A 863 1.81 32.95 6.67
CA GLY A 863 1.48 32.95 8.09
C GLY A 863 0.24 32.13 8.45
N GLU A 864 -0.85 32.23 7.68
CA GLU A 864 -2.13 31.61 8.04
C GLU A 864 -2.31 30.19 7.52
N TYR A 865 -1.53 29.77 6.52
CA TYR A 865 -1.66 28.45 5.90
C TYR A 865 -0.38 27.62 5.96
N THR A 866 0.72 28.16 5.45
CA THR A 866 1.96 27.39 5.26
C THR A 866 2.68 27.08 6.58
N VAL A 867 2.75 28.03 7.51
CA VAL A 867 3.37 27.84 8.83
C VAL A 867 2.59 26.87 9.73
N PRO A 868 1.25 27.02 9.92
CA PRO A 868 0.44 26.07 10.69
C PRO A 868 0.55 24.62 10.21
N GLU A 869 0.47 24.38 8.89
CA GLU A 869 0.62 23.04 8.31
C GLU A 869 1.98 22.42 8.63
N ALA A 870 3.05 23.20 8.44
CA ALA A 870 4.40 22.73 8.72
C ALA A 870 4.61 22.47 10.22
N ALA A 871 4.03 23.28 11.11
CA ALA A 871 4.09 23.08 12.55
C ALA A 871 3.37 21.79 12.99
N LEU A 872 2.17 21.54 12.45
CA LEU A 872 1.43 20.29 12.70
C LEU A 872 2.22 19.06 12.25
N ARG A 873 2.84 19.11 11.07
CA ARG A 873 3.70 18.01 10.58
C ARG A 873 4.96 17.82 11.40
N LEU A 874 5.59 18.91 11.85
CA LEU A 874 6.73 18.82 12.77
C LEU A 874 6.32 18.07 14.04
N ARG A 875 5.16 18.39 14.60
CA ARG A 875 4.61 17.71 15.78
C ARG A 875 4.30 16.22 15.53
N GLN A 876 3.81 15.87 14.35
CA GLN A 876 3.61 14.47 13.95
C GLN A 876 4.93 13.69 13.83
N GLY A 877 5.96 14.32 13.26
CA GLY A 877 7.31 13.77 13.20
C GLY A 877 7.95 13.64 14.58
N PHE A 878 7.72 14.61 15.46
CA PHE A 878 8.18 14.61 16.85
C PHE A 878 7.60 13.43 17.65
N GLY A 879 6.31 13.13 17.48
CA GLY A 879 5.60 12.02 18.15
C GLY A 879 6.11 10.61 17.82
N ARG A 880 7.23 10.48 17.10
CA ARG A 880 7.91 9.21 16.82
C ARG A 880 8.95 8.85 17.89
N LEU A 881 9.47 9.84 18.63
CA LEU A 881 10.57 9.63 19.59
C LEU A 881 10.11 8.98 20.89
N ILE A 882 9.05 9.51 21.52
CA ILE A 882 8.58 9.04 22.84
C ILE A 882 7.26 8.26 22.68
N ARG A 883 7.28 7.00 23.07
CA ARG A 883 6.15 6.05 22.96
C ARG A 883 5.79 5.38 24.27
N SER A 884 6.69 5.37 25.23
CA SER A 884 6.49 4.86 26.58
C SER A 884 6.94 5.88 27.63
N LYS A 885 6.53 5.70 28.89
CA LYS A 885 6.96 6.56 30.01
C LYS A 885 8.46 6.44 30.33
N SER A 886 9.08 5.31 29.97
CA SER A 886 10.51 5.07 30.16
C SER A 886 11.37 5.54 28.99
N ASP A 887 10.77 5.95 27.88
CA ASP A 887 11.54 6.44 26.74
C ASP A 887 12.18 7.79 27.09
N ARG A 888 13.45 7.94 26.71
CA ARG A 888 14.22 9.18 26.76
C ARG A 888 14.87 9.39 25.40
N GLY A 889 14.95 10.64 24.95
CA GLY A 889 15.51 10.91 23.64
C GLY A 889 15.93 12.34 23.41
N VAL A 890 16.62 12.54 22.29
CA VAL A 890 17.08 13.85 21.82
C VAL A 890 16.47 14.13 20.45
N VAL A 891 15.90 15.32 20.28
CA VAL A 891 15.48 15.85 18.98
C VAL A 891 16.50 16.88 18.53
N VAL A 892 17.12 16.68 17.37
CA VAL A 892 18.06 17.64 16.79
C VAL A 892 17.44 18.31 15.58
N ILE A 893 17.33 19.64 15.61
CA ILE A 893 16.81 20.45 14.50
C ILE A 893 17.99 21.19 13.87
N PHE A 894 18.33 20.82 12.63
CA PHE A 894 19.42 21.46 11.88
C PHE A 894 19.01 22.75 11.16
N ASP A 895 17.71 23.05 11.13
CA ASP A 895 17.16 24.24 10.48
C ASP A 895 17.14 25.44 11.43
N ARG A 896 18.14 26.32 11.30
CA ARG A 896 18.26 27.52 12.14
C ARG A 896 17.06 28.47 12.04
N ARG A 897 16.22 28.36 11.01
CA ARG A 897 15.02 29.23 10.84
C ARG A 897 14.05 29.18 12.01
N VAL A 898 14.07 28.10 12.80
CA VAL A 898 13.33 27.99 14.07
C VAL A 898 13.69 29.10 15.07
N ARG A 899 14.92 29.63 15.00
CA ARG A 899 15.38 30.75 15.83
C ARG A 899 15.59 32.04 15.03
N SER A 900 16.06 31.94 13.78
CA SER A 900 16.44 33.12 13.00
C SER A 900 15.27 33.87 12.35
N LYS A 901 14.09 33.26 12.25
CA LYS A 901 12.89 33.87 11.65
C LYS A 901 11.81 34.09 12.70
N ALA A 902 11.02 35.15 12.55
CA ALA A 902 9.93 35.49 13.46
C ALA A 902 8.91 34.35 13.63
N TYR A 903 8.57 33.66 12.54
CA TYR A 903 7.65 32.52 12.58
C TYR A 903 8.22 31.27 13.27
N GLY A 904 9.53 31.23 13.51
CA GLY A 904 10.22 30.05 14.03
C GLY A 904 9.72 29.62 15.41
N VAL A 905 9.24 30.58 16.21
CA VAL A 905 8.68 30.35 17.55
C VAL A 905 7.49 29.39 17.53
N HIS A 906 6.59 29.53 16.54
CA HIS A 906 5.42 28.66 16.38
C HIS A 906 5.77 27.18 16.21
N PHE A 907 6.94 26.87 15.66
CA PHE A 907 7.38 25.48 15.53
C PHE A 907 7.79 24.86 16.86
N LEU A 908 8.37 25.63 17.78
CA LEU A 908 8.72 25.15 19.12
C LEU A 908 7.49 25.13 20.02
N ASP A 909 6.62 26.14 19.92
CA ASP A 909 5.39 26.26 20.70
C ASP A 909 4.38 25.15 20.37
N ALA A 910 4.37 24.68 19.11
CA ALA A 910 3.57 23.53 18.71
C ALA A 910 4.04 22.22 19.37
N LEU A 911 5.30 22.11 19.82
CA LEU A 911 5.81 20.88 20.44
C LEU A 911 5.42 20.80 21.92
N PRO A 912 5.35 19.58 22.50
CA PRO A 912 5.21 19.44 23.95
C PRO A 912 6.32 20.18 24.70
N GLN A 913 6.05 20.58 25.95
CA GLN A 913 7.05 21.26 26.77
C GLN A 913 8.27 20.35 27.02
N CYS A 914 9.37 20.66 26.33
CA CYS A 914 10.66 19.97 26.41
C CYS A 914 11.73 20.90 26.95
N GLU A 915 12.87 20.34 27.33
CA GLU A 915 14.08 21.16 27.49
C GLU A 915 14.60 21.56 26.11
N VAL A 916 14.81 22.85 25.85
CA VAL A 916 15.31 23.36 24.56
C VAL A 916 16.67 24.03 24.77
N ARG A 917 17.68 23.62 24.00
CA ARG A 917 19.03 24.19 24.03
C ARG A 917 19.48 24.59 22.63
N ASP A 918 19.86 25.85 22.47
CA ASP A 918 20.59 26.32 21.30
C ASP A 918 22.05 25.87 21.46
N THR A 919 22.52 25.04 20.51
CA THR A 919 23.80 24.34 20.64
C THR A 919 24.61 24.53 19.36
N PRO A 920 25.88 24.97 19.44
CA PRO A 920 26.78 24.99 18.28
C PRO A 920 26.94 23.59 17.68
N LEU A 921 27.02 23.49 16.36
CA LEU A 921 27.10 22.24 15.59
C LEU A 921 28.21 21.31 16.10
N ALA A 922 29.33 21.88 16.53
CA ALA A 922 30.47 21.13 17.06
C ALA A 922 30.20 20.46 18.42
N LEU A 923 29.30 21.02 19.24
CA LEU A 923 28.96 20.53 20.58
C LEU A 923 27.69 19.66 20.60
N LEU A 924 26.94 19.62 19.50
CA LEU A 924 25.72 18.81 19.37
C LEU A 924 25.94 17.33 19.70
N PRO A 925 27.00 16.65 19.16
CA PRO A 925 27.19 15.22 19.43
C PRO A 925 27.43 14.92 20.90
N GLU A 926 28.24 15.72 21.58
CA GLU A 926 28.56 15.57 22.99
C GLU A 926 27.34 15.84 23.87
N THR A 927 26.61 16.93 23.60
CA THR A 927 25.38 17.28 24.33
C THR A 927 24.33 16.18 24.24
N ALA A 928 24.14 15.63 23.03
CA ALA A 928 23.18 14.54 22.82
C ALA A 928 23.60 13.25 23.54
N ALA A 929 24.88 12.89 23.47
CA ALA A 929 25.40 11.68 24.13
C ALA A 929 25.31 11.79 25.66
N LEU A 930 25.65 12.95 26.24
CA LEU A 930 25.55 13.21 27.68
C LEU A 930 24.09 13.09 28.17
N TRP A 931 23.14 13.71 27.47
CA TRP A 931 21.73 13.60 27.82
C TRP A 931 21.23 12.15 27.85
N LEU A 932 21.66 11.35 26.88
CA LEU A 932 21.30 9.93 26.82
C LEU A 932 22.03 9.08 27.87
N ALA A 933 23.19 9.54 28.36
CA ALA A 933 24.03 8.84 29.34
C ALA A 933 23.73 9.20 30.80
N ASP A 934 23.03 10.30 31.09
CA ASP A 934 22.65 10.80 32.43
C ASP A 934 21.65 9.89 33.17
N ASN A 935 21.83 8.56 33.10
CA ASN A 935 21.06 7.56 33.86
C ASN A 935 21.79 6.21 34.03
N ASN A 936 23.13 6.19 34.02
CA ASN A 936 23.89 5.12 34.67
C ASN A 936 24.24 5.51 36.10
#